data_AF-A0A6B3GW58-F1
#
_entry.id   AF-A0A6B3GW58-F1
#
_cell.length_a   1.000
_cell.length_b   1.000
_cell.length_c   1.000
_cell.angle_alpha   90.00
_cell.angle_beta   90.00
_cell.angle_gamma   90.00
#
_symmetry.space_group_name_H-M   'P 1'
#
loop_
_entity.id
_entity.type
_entity.pdbx_description
1 polymer ?
#
loop_
_entity_poly.entity_id
_entity_poly.type
_entity_poly.pdbx_seq_one_letter_code
_entity_poly.pdbx_strand_id
1 'polypeptide(L)'
;PVRTADRQDIGFVDGQAQLGEDSQRRIAGMAQRLVGAAARDLSAGLRIPAVKVTGYGDGARIAVGSGPARRTEEAGRLPARIVEDELRTQISAHLSTLPAERLETVRRVRGRALTADDFPIDASSGTDPGPHPRPGTSRAVVEVRVSPLSRTVNRLVRLLPALNLFSTDDSVLTLDQAPGVVLIRPLDAPAPPKPAPAKDAARFDTDAVPDHLRPLYDLVTEAMATGDADSVASLIALHLDRQGAFAGGTRLLAADGSVAGRNWTGRPGTLEGTAVSQRVPGSPTTAPSPTPWSAGTGTAEPFVVGTASGSHSGAELVLSDGARYRVSDHDFAELVRRDPDLSAADRERPVVLASSRAGAGGLDLPRMSAFRTGRPVYAHTGRVNLVPDGTASRLHISLSDLRNAKLPLGSWVLTLPEDWDASEPLAMAGDAVRTLDNRIVSMRDIESVTVTVDGRPAGRMLMNLDDQFNRESTGLDLAGFTEWVDVDPVSDQTIGAPHPVQWKGRKPYVLWMHGSPGVGSAPTNGGPPVPLSGTETGRYLKRRASFRRLDPEEPLIAVACWAAAKPGAELGGFADDAPFVPDPWGTASFVQQISNELDRDFYGPSRVHVTGGAAGKPESGVYTNAEGVPGTFDLTRP
;
A
#
# COMPACT_ATOMS: atom_id res chain seq x y z
N PRO A 1 3.60 -21.75 -27.83
CA PRO A 1 4.96 -21.96 -28.39
C PRO A 1 6.01 -22.07 -27.27
N VAL A 2 6.66 -23.23 -27.14
CA VAL A 2 7.81 -23.42 -26.25
C VAL A 2 8.91 -22.46 -26.71
N ARG A 3 9.25 -21.46 -25.89
CA ARG A 3 10.36 -20.54 -26.17
C ARG A 3 11.63 -21.12 -25.55
N THR A 4 12.70 -21.19 -26.34
CA THR A 4 14.06 -21.37 -25.84
C THR A 4 14.42 -20.16 -24.98
N ALA A 5 14.64 -20.39 -23.68
CA ALA A 5 14.85 -19.30 -22.72
C ALA A 5 16.29 -18.81 -22.67
N ASP A 6 17.24 -19.68 -23.03
CA ASP A 6 18.68 -19.41 -22.98
C ASP A 6 19.38 -20.35 -23.97
N ARG A 7 20.25 -19.81 -24.83
CA ARG A 7 21.11 -20.56 -25.76
C ARG A 7 22.55 -20.19 -25.45
N GLN A 8 23.34 -21.15 -25.02
CA GLN A 8 24.71 -20.92 -24.55
C GLN A 8 25.71 -21.75 -25.34
N ASP A 9 26.83 -21.11 -25.66
CA ASP A 9 27.96 -21.72 -26.35
C ASP A 9 29.02 -22.19 -25.35
N ILE A 10 29.35 -23.47 -25.45
CA ILE A 10 30.32 -24.14 -24.60
C ILE A 10 31.53 -24.52 -25.44
N GLY A 11 32.67 -23.94 -25.09
CA GLY A 11 33.96 -24.20 -25.73
C GLY A 11 34.73 -25.31 -25.02
N PHE A 12 35.55 -26.02 -25.79
CA PHE A 12 36.49 -27.02 -25.29
C PHE A 12 37.92 -26.48 -25.40
N VAL A 13 38.83 -27.05 -24.63
CA VAL A 13 40.26 -26.80 -24.79
C VAL A 13 40.70 -27.31 -26.17
N ASP A 14 41.43 -26.49 -26.92
CA ASP A 14 41.85 -26.81 -28.29
C ASP A 14 42.57 -28.17 -28.36
N GLY A 15 42.10 -29.05 -29.26
CA GLY A 15 42.67 -30.38 -29.46
C GLY A 15 42.42 -31.37 -28.31
N GLN A 16 41.64 -31.02 -27.29
CA GLN A 16 41.31 -31.90 -26.17
C GLN A 16 39.80 -32.08 -26.00
N ALA A 17 39.40 -33.26 -25.54
CA ALA A 17 38.03 -33.55 -25.12
C ALA A 17 37.80 -33.09 -23.67
N GLN A 18 38.22 -31.86 -23.33
CA GLN A 18 38.13 -31.31 -21.98
C GLN A 18 37.51 -29.90 -22.03
N LEU A 19 36.62 -29.61 -21.07
CA LEU A 19 36.03 -28.29 -20.90
C LEU A 19 37.07 -27.32 -20.33
N GLY A 20 37.16 -26.12 -20.89
CA GLY A 20 37.93 -25.04 -20.27
C GLY A 20 37.27 -24.55 -18.98
N GLU A 21 38.04 -23.90 -18.10
CA GLU A 21 37.51 -23.40 -16.82
C GLU A 21 36.32 -22.46 -16.98
N ASP A 22 36.33 -21.58 -17.99
CA ASP A 22 35.22 -20.68 -18.27
C ASP A 22 33.95 -21.44 -18.64
N SER A 23 34.08 -22.53 -19.42
CA SER A 23 32.97 -23.41 -19.78
C SER A 23 32.43 -24.14 -18.56
N GLN A 24 33.30 -24.63 -17.67
CA GLN A 24 32.90 -25.25 -16.41
C GLN A 24 32.15 -24.25 -15.50
N ARG A 25 32.65 -23.03 -15.34
CA ARG A 25 31.95 -21.96 -14.58
C ARG A 25 30.58 -21.64 -15.17
N ARG A 26 30.46 -21.57 -16.50
CA ARG A 26 29.17 -21.36 -17.18
C ARG A 26 28.20 -22.51 -16.95
N ILE A 27 28.67 -23.76 -17.05
CA ILE A 27 27.85 -24.96 -16.80
C ILE A 27 27.38 -24.99 -15.34
N ALA A 28 28.27 -24.73 -14.37
CA ALA A 28 27.91 -24.65 -12.96
C ALA A 28 26.82 -23.57 -12.70
N GLY A 29 27.00 -22.36 -13.24
CA GLY A 29 26.00 -21.29 -13.13
C GLY A 29 24.66 -21.65 -13.80
N MET A 30 24.68 -22.43 -14.88
CA MET A 30 23.46 -22.94 -15.52
C MET A 30 22.77 -24.01 -14.66
N ALA A 31 23.54 -24.96 -14.12
CA ALA A 31 23.03 -25.99 -13.21
C ALA A 31 22.38 -25.37 -11.96
N GLN A 32 22.99 -24.33 -11.37
CA GLN A 32 22.39 -23.59 -10.26
C GLN A 32 21.02 -23.00 -10.63
N ARG A 33 20.91 -22.36 -11.80
CA ARG A 33 19.64 -21.79 -12.30
C ARG A 33 18.60 -22.88 -12.58
N LEU A 34 19.02 -24.00 -13.18
CA LEU A 34 18.17 -25.15 -13.47
C LEU A 34 17.61 -25.75 -12.18
N VAL A 35 18.44 -25.98 -11.17
CA VAL A 35 18.03 -26.52 -9.87
C VAL A 35 17.06 -25.59 -9.16
N GLY A 36 17.37 -24.28 -9.10
CA GLY A 36 16.46 -23.29 -8.51
C GLY A 36 15.12 -23.20 -9.23
N ALA A 37 15.12 -23.26 -10.57
CA ALA A 37 13.90 -23.27 -11.37
C ALA A 37 13.10 -24.56 -11.19
N ALA A 38 13.76 -25.72 -11.20
CA ALA A 38 13.12 -27.01 -10.99
C ALA A 38 12.44 -27.10 -9.62
N ALA A 39 13.11 -26.69 -8.54
CA ALA A 39 12.54 -26.69 -7.21
C ALA A 39 11.29 -25.80 -7.12
N ARG A 40 11.38 -24.56 -7.63
CA ARG A 40 10.24 -23.62 -7.66
C ARG A 40 9.08 -24.14 -8.51
N ASP A 41 9.37 -24.57 -9.73
CA ASP A 41 8.37 -24.97 -10.72
C ASP A 41 7.67 -26.25 -10.25
N LEU A 42 8.39 -27.23 -9.71
CA LEU A 42 7.79 -28.43 -9.10
C LEU A 42 6.92 -28.09 -7.89
N SER A 43 7.37 -27.22 -6.98
CA SER A 43 6.55 -26.75 -5.86
C SER A 43 5.28 -26.04 -6.31
N ALA A 44 5.28 -25.48 -7.52
CA ALA A 44 4.12 -24.85 -8.15
C ALA A 44 3.28 -25.80 -9.04
N GLY A 45 3.61 -27.09 -9.07
CA GLY A 45 2.92 -28.10 -9.89
C GLY A 45 3.30 -28.11 -11.38
N LEU A 46 4.38 -27.42 -11.77
CA LEU A 46 4.85 -27.33 -13.15
C LEU A 46 5.96 -28.36 -13.44
N ARG A 47 6.16 -28.67 -14.72
CA ARG A 47 7.29 -29.51 -15.15
C ARG A 47 8.64 -28.86 -14.90
N ILE A 48 9.64 -29.70 -14.68
CA ILE A 48 11.05 -29.29 -14.59
C ILE A 48 11.59 -28.77 -15.93
N PRO A 49 12.58 -27.85 -15.91
CA PRO A 49 13.27 -27.41 -17.12
C PRO A 49 13.91 -28.58 -17.88
N ALA A 50 13.70 -28.63 -19.19
CA ALA A 50 14.36 -29.57 -20.09
C ALA A 50 15.57 -28.91 -20.76
N VAL A 51 16.63 -29.67 -20.98
CA VAL A 51 17.88 -29.21 -21.58
C VAL A 51 18.13 -29.99 -22.87
N LYS A 52 18.42 -29.28 -23.96
CA LYS A 52 18.94 -29.88 -25.18
C LYS A 52 20.40 -29.49 -25.32
N VAL A 53 21.29 -30.47 -25.38
CA VAL A 53 22.72 -30.27 -25.64
C VAL A 53 23.00 -30.75 -27.05
N THR A 54 23.46 -29.85 -27.91
CA THR A 54 23.84 -30.18 -29.29
C THR A 54 25.35 -30.01 -29.43
N GLY A 55 26.08 -31.12 -29.59
CA GLY A 55 27.52 -31.11 -29.78
C GLY A 55 27.92 -31.05 -31.25
N TYR A 56 29.03 -30.39 -31.52
CA TYR A 56 29.63 -30.18 -32.84
C TYR A 56 31.12 -30.52 -32.73
N GLY A 57 31.63 -31.30 -33.69
CA GLY A 57 33.03 -31.70 -33.74
C GLY A 57 33.45 -32.02 -35.17
N ASP A 58 34.74 -31.82 -35.46
CA ASP A 58 35.33 -32.22 -36.73
C ASP A 58 35.81 -33.67 -36.64
N GLY A 59 35.23 -34.57 -37.44
CA GLY A 59 35.48 -36.03 -37.41
C GLY A 59 36.87 -36.45 -37.93
N ALA A 60 37.87 -35.58 -37.83
CA ALA A 60 39.19 -35.79 -38.40
C ALA A 60 40.05 -36.69 -37.50
N ARG A 61 40.29 -37.90 -38.01
CA ARG A 61 41.30 -38.92 -37.62
C ARG A 61 40.83 -39.90 -36.54
N ILE A 62 40.28 -41.04 -36.99
CA ILE A 62 40.64 -42.43 -36.64
C ILE A 62 39.44 -43.32 -37.04
N ALA A 63 39.50 -43.90 -38.24
CA ALA A 63 38.87 -45.16 -38.67
C ALA A 63 38.71 -45.17 -40.20
N VAL A 64 39.46 -46.05 -40.87
CA VAL A 64 39.24 -46.39 -42.27
C VAL A 64 38.00 -47.28 -42.34
N GLY A 65 36.86 -46.78 -42.83
CA GLY A 65 35.69 -47.61 -43.13
C GLY A 65 34.28 -47.00 -43.05
N SER A 66 34.08 -45.84 -42.41
CA SER A 66 32.75 -45.20 -42.28
C SER A 66 32.62 -43.90 -43.11
N GLY A 67 31.48 -43.70 -43.77
CA GLY A 67 31.23 -42.56 -44.66
C GLY A 67 31.21 -41.18 -43.95
N PRO A 68 31.34 -40.06 -44.69
CA PRO A 68 31.49 -38.70 -44.12
C PRO A 68 30.41 -38.30 -43.10
N ALA A 69 29.14 -38.56 -43.41
CA ALA A 69 28.01 -38.17 -42.56
C ALA A 69 27.99 -38.90 -41.20
N ARG A 70 28.29 -40.21 -41.17
CA ARG A 70 28.40 -41.00 -39.94
C ARG A 70 29.54 -40.50 -39.03
N ARG A 71 30.64 -40.03 -39.61
CA ARG A 71 31.81 -39.51 -38.87
C ARG A 71 31.51 -38.17 -38.17
N THR A 72 30.78 -37.27 -38.81
CA THR A 72 30.30 -36.02 -38.18
C THR A 72 29.27 -36.27 -37.09
N GLU A 73 28.35 -37.23 -37.28
CA GLU A 73 27.39 -37.61 -36.23
C GLU A 73 28.09 -38.16 -34.98
N GLU A 74 29.10 -39.02 -35.13
CA GLU A 74 29.90 -39.54 -34.01
C GLU A 74 30.78 -38.45 -33.37
N ALA A 75 31.36 -37.55 -34.17
CA ALA A 75 32.24 -36.48 -33.70
C ALA A 75 31.53 -35.44 -32.81
N GLY A 76 30.27 -35.10 -33.11
CA GLY A 76 29.47 -34.20 -32.28
C GLY A 76 28.88 -34.84 -31.02
N ARG A 77 28.77 -36.18 -30.94
CA ARG A 77 28.23 -36.86 -29.75
C ARG A 77 29.15 -36.76 -28.54
N LEU A 78 30.46 -36.84 -28.72
CA LEU A 78 31.41 -36.80 -27.60
C LEU A 78 31.38 -35.44 -26.86
N PRO A 79 31.46 -34.29 -27.54
CA PRO A 79 31.27 -32.98 -26.91
C PRO A 79 29.91 -32.84 -26.21
N ALA A 80 28.82 -33.35 -26.81
CA ALA A 80 27.49 -33.29 -26.19
C ALA A 80 27.44 -34.08 -24.87
N ARG A 81 28.01 -35.29 -24.84
CA ARG A 81 28.07 -36.13 -23.64
C ARG A 81 28.92 -35.53 -22.53
N ILE A 82 30.08 -34.96 -22.86
CA ILE A 82 30.94 -34.31 -21.86
C ILE A 82 30.19 -33.16 -21.15
N VAL A 83 29.43 -32.37 -21.91
CA VAL A 83 28.60 -31.30 -21.33
C VAL A 83 27.42 -31.85 -20.54
N GLU A 84 26.79 -32.93 -20.98
CA GLU A 84 25.75 -33.62 -20.21
C GLU A 84 26.29 -34.13 -18.86
N ASP A 85 27.43 -34.82 -18.85
CA ASP A 85 28.02 -35.39 -17.63
C ASP A 85 28.40 -34.30 -16.63
N GLU A 86 29.00 -33.20 -17.12
CA GLU A 86 29.31 -32.03 -16.30
C GLU A 86 28.04 -31.37 -15.76
N LEU A 87 26.99 -31.21 -16.59
CA LEU A 87 25.69 -30.69 -16.15
C LEU A 87 25.09 -31.55 -15.04
N ARG A 88 25.08 -32.88 -15.20
CA ARG A 88 24.55 -33.81 -14.18
C ARG A 88 25.34 -33.71 -12.87
N THR A 89 26.67 -33.59 -12.97
CA THR A 89 27.56 -33.43 -11.82
C THR A 89 27.26 -32.15 -11.06
N GLN A 90 27.18 -31.02 -11.77
CA GLN A 90 26.88 -29.72 -11.16
C GLN A 90 25.44 -29.63 -10.63
N ILE A 91 24.47 -30.25 -11.30
CA ILE A 91 23.09 -30.36 -10.80
C ILE A 91 23.06 -31.12 -9.48
N SER A 92 23.74 -32.27 -9.40
CA SER A 92 23.84 -33.06 -8.17
C SER A 92 24.45 -32.25 -7.02
N ALA A 93 25.57 -31.58 -7.28
CA ALA A 93 26.23 -30.71 -6.32
C ALA A 93 25.30 -29.60 -5.80
N HIS A 94 24.56 -28.93 -6.69
CA HIS A 94 23.64 -27.87 -6.31
C HIS A 94 22.39 -28.38 -5.58
N LEU A 95 21.85 -29.55 -5.93
CA LEU A 95 20.75 -30.17 -5.18
C LEU A 95 21.14 -30.41 -3.72
N SER A 96 22.38 -30.85 -3.45
CA SER A 96 22.89 -31.04 -2.08
C SER A 96 23.05 -29.75 -1.28
N THR A 97 23.06 -28.58 -1.93
CA THR A 97 23.14 -27.26 -1.27
C THR A 97 21.78 -26.62 -0.99
N LEU A 98 20.68 -27.21 -1.47
CA LEU A 98 19.35 -26.67 -1.22
C LEU A 98 18.93 -26.81 0.25
N PRO A 99 18.19 -25.83 0.81
CA PRO A 99 17.63 -25.96 2.15
C PRO A 99 16.73 -27.19 2.27
N ALA A 100 16.82 -27.91 3.40
CA ALA A 100 16.08 -29.14 3.66
C ALA A 100 14.56 -28.97 3.50
N GLU A 101 14.02 -27.83 3.92
CA GLU A 101 12.59 -27.50 3.80
C GLU A 101 12.12 -27.51 2.33
N ARG A 102 12.93 -26.97 1.41
CA ARG A 102 12.60 -26.97 -0.03
C ARG A 102 12.62 -28.38 -0.60
N LEU A 103 13.62 -29.17 -0.23
CA LEU A 103 13.74 -30.57 -0.68
C LEU A 103 12.59 -31.43 -0.18
N GLU A 104 12.16 -31.23 1.07
CA GLU A 104 11.05 -31.99 1.65
C GLU A 104 9.71 -31.60 0.99
N THR A 105 9.48 -30.33 0.69
CA THR A 105 8.27 -29.92 -0.05
C THR A 105 8.26 -30.48 -1.47
N VAL A 106 9.38 -30.39 -2.20
CA VAL A 106 9.48 -31.01 -3.53
C VAL A 106 9.25 -32.52 -3.44
N ARG A 107 9.83 -33.20 -2.45
CA ARG A 107 9.61 -34.63 -2.21
C ARG A 107 8.15 -34.95 -1.94
N ARG A 108 7.46 -34.13 -1.14
CA ARG A 108 6.05 -34.33 -0.80
C ARG A 108 5.15 -34.16 -2.02
N VAL A 109 5.34 -33.07 -2.77
CA VAL A 109 4.60 -32.81 -4.01
C VAL A 109 4.83 -33.95 -5.01
N ARG A 110 6.07 -34.42 -5.12
CA ARG A 110 6.49 -35.42 -6.09
C ARG A 110 6.28 -36.88 -5.66
N GLY A 111 6.07 -37.12 -4.38
CA GLY A 111 6.15 -38.44 -3.75
C GLY A 111 7.55 -39.06 -3.67
N ARG A 112 8.60 -38.40 -4.19
CA ARG A 112 10.00 -38.86 -4.12
C ARG A 112 11.01 -37.72 -4.22
N ALA A 113 12.23 -37.94 -3.73
CA ALA A 113 13.31 -36.96 -3.79
C ALA A 113 13.68 -36.60 -5.25
N LEU A 114 14.11 -35.34 -5.45
CA LEU A 114 14.63 -34.85 -6.73
C LEU A 114 16.13 -35.17 -6.85
N THR A 115 16.53 -35.81 -7.94
CA THR A 115 17.91 -36.17 -8.27
C THR A 115 18.33 -35.57 -9.61
N ALA A 116 19.62 -35.62 -9.92
CA ALA A 116 20.12 -35.15 -11.22
C ALA A 116 19.54 -35.93 -12.41
N ASP A 117 19.21 -37.21 -12.22
CA ASP A 117 18.62 -38.07 -13.27
C ASP A 117 17.21 -37.66 -13.65
N ASP A 118 16.54 -36.90 -12.80
CA ASP A 118 15.21 -36.42 -13.09
C ASP A 118 15.20 -35.32 -14.16
N PHE A 119 16.32 -34.60 -14.34
CA PHE A 119 16.42 -33.54 -15.34
C PHE A 119 16.44 -34.14 -16.75
N PRO A 120 15.49 -33.77 -17.65
CA PRO A 120 15.48 -34.24 -19.01
C PRO A 120 16.59 -33.53 -19.78
N ILE A 121 17.70 -34.22 -20.00
CA ILE A 121 18.83 -33.74 -20.79
C ILE A 121 18.91 -34.60 -22.06
N ASP A 122 18.67 -33.98 -23.21
CA ASP A 122 18.81 -34.60 -24.53
C ASP A 122 20.13 -34.18 -25.16
N ALA A 123 21.13 -35.08 -25.13
CA ALA A 123 22.43 -34.87 -25.73
C ALA A 123 22.50 -35.51 -27.13
N SER A 124 22.59 -34.66 -28.16
CA SER A 124 22.60 -35.07 -29.55
C SER A 124 23.75 -34.42 -30.33
N SER A 125 24.09 -35.03 -31.47
CA SER A 125 25.04 -34.44 -32.41
C SER A 125 24.29 -33.52 -33.39
N GLY A 126 24.83 -32.33 -33.64
CA GLY A 126 24.29 -31.39 -34.61
C GLY A 126 25.00 -31.48 -35.96
N THR A 127 24.25 -31.24 -37.04
CA THR A 127 24.84 -30.86 -38.33
C THR A 127 25.07 -29.34 -38.28
N ASP A 128 26.32 -28.92 -38.40
CA ASP A 128 26.74 -27.52 -38.22
C ASP A 128 26.05 -26.59 -39.25
N PRO A 129 25.32 -25.54 -38.83
CA PRO A 129 24.73 -24.57 -39.74
C PRO A 129 25.69 -23.40 -40.12
N GLY A 130 26.92 -23.36 -39.62
CA GLY A 130 27.88 -22.26 -39.85
C GLY A 130 29.11 -22.62 -40.70
N PRO A 131 29.84 -21.61 -41.25
CA PRO A 131 31.05 -21.85 -42.04
C PRO A 131 32.15 -22.41 -41.14
N HIS A 132 32.54 -23.65 -41.42
CA HIS A 132 33.63 -24.45 -40.87
C HIS A 132 34.35 -23.91 -39.60
N PRO A 133 34.16 -24.53 -38.42
CA PRO A 133 35.01 -24.27 -37.28
C PRO A 133 36.49 -24.53 -37.63
N ARG A 134 37.41 -23.88 -36.90
CA ARG A 134 38.84 -24.11 -37.10
C ARG A 134 39.13 -25.62 -36.92
N PRO A 135 39.99 -26.23 -37.75
CA PRO A 135 40.32 -27.65 -37.62
C PRO A 135 40.76 -27.98 -36.19
N GLY A 136 40.12 -28.95 -35.55
CA GLY A 136 40.45 -29.40 -34.19
C GLY A 136 39.68 -28.75 -33.02
N THR A 137 38.66 -27.94 -33.28
CA THR A 137 37.82 -27.35 -32.21
C THR A 137 36.50 -28.11 -32.01
N SER A 138 36.24 -28.54 -30.78
CA SER A 138 34.94 -29.08 -30.33
C SER A 138 34.09 -27.98 -29.70
N ARG A 139 32.78 -28.03 -29.92
CA ARG A 139 31.81 -27.08 -29.32
C ARG A 139 30.54 -27.81 -28.92
N ALA A 140 29.85 -27.31 -27.91
CA ALA A 140 28.46 -27.68 -27.65
C ALA A 140 27.59 -26.43 -27.50
N VAL A 141 26.33 -26.55 -27.91
CA VAL A 141 25.28 -25.55 -27.69
C VAL A 141 24.29 -26.14 -26.70
N VAL A 142 24.01 -25.41 -25.63
CA VAL A 142 23.02 -25.79 -24.63
C VAL A 142 21.79 -24.90 -24.76
N GLU A 143 20.62 -25.51 -24.93
CA GLU A 143 19.33 -24.85 -24.99
C GLU A 143 18.47 -25.28 -23.81
N VAL A 144 17.96 -24.31 -23.04
CA VAL A 144 17.04 -24.59 -21.92
C VAL A 144 15.61 -24.27 -22.31
N ARG A 145 14.71 -25.23 -22.07
CA ARG A 145 13.26 -25.12 -22.26
C ARG A 145 12.57 -25.17 -20.91
N VAL A 146 11.88 -24.09 -20.55
CA VAL A 146 11.11 -23.98 -19.31
C VAL A 146 9.61 -23.99 -19.60
N SER A 147 8.80 -24.25 -18.57
CA SER A 147 7.36 -24.04 -18.62
C SER A 147 7.04 -22.60 -19.03
N PRO A 148 6.06 -22.36 -19.92
CA PRO A 148 5.55 -21.00 -20.19
C PRO A 148 5.07 -20.28 -18.92
N LEU A 149 4.58 -21.04 -17.94
CA LEU A 149 4.03 -20.56 -16.68
C LEU A 149 5.10 -20.33 -15.60
N SER A 150 6.35 -20.76 -15.84
CA SER A 150 7.49 -20.51 -14.93
C SER A 150 7.68 -19.00 -14.67
N ARG A 151 7.41 -18.16 -15.67
CA ARG A 151 7.45 -16.69 -15.52
C ARG A 151 6.30 -16.15 -14.68
N THR A 152 5.11 -16.75 -14.80
CA THR A 152 3.93 -16.43 -14.00
C THR A 152 4.20 -16.70 -12.52
N VAL A 153 4.80 -17.86 -12.18
CA VAL A 153 5.19 -18.21 -10.80
C VAL A 153 6.23 -17.23 -10.26
N ASN A 154 7.29 -16.95 -11.04
CA ASN A 154 8.29 -15.96 -10.64
C ASN A 154 7.68 -14.58 -10.41
N ARG A 155 6.65 -14.20 -11.18
CA ARG A 155 5.95 -12.93 -10.98
C ARG A 155 5.12 -12.94 -9.70
N LEU A 156 4.38 -14.01 -9.43
CA LEU A 156 3.64 -14.19 -8.18
C LEU A 156 4.53 -14.07 -6.94
N VAL A 157 5.69 -14.75 -6.93
CA VAL A 157 6.65 -14.66 -5.82
C VAL A 157 7.17 -13.23 -5.60
N ARG A 158 7.32 -12.45 -6.67
CA ARG A 158 7.74 -11.04 -6.56
C ARG A 158 6.62 -10.13 -6.06
N LEU A 159 5.39 -10.38 -6.49
CA LEU A 159 4.23 -9.56 -6.11
C LEU A 159 3.72 -9.88 -4.71
N LEU A 160 3.94 -11.10 -4.23
CA LEU A 160 3.53 -11.57 -2.91
C LEU A 160 4.78 -11.97 -2.11
N PRO A 161 5.49 -11.04 -1.46
CA PRO A 161 6.72 -11.36 -0.71
C PRO A 161 6.50 -12.36 0.43
N ALA A 162 5.29 -12.42 1.00
CA ALA A 162 4.90 -13.38 2.02
C ALA A 162 4.60 -14.78 1.46
N LEU A 163 4.50 -14.94 0.13
CA LEU A 163 4.23 -16.21 -0.52
C LEU A 163 5.42 -17.16 -0.34
N ASN A 164 5.21 -18.22 0.41
CA ASN A 164 6.16 -19.30 0.56
C ASN A 164 5.69 -20.53 -0.24
N LEU A 165 6.30 -20.73 -1.41
CA LEU A 165 6.05 -21.90 -2.26
C LEU A 165 6.48 -23.22 -1.63
N PHE A 166 7.28 -23.16 -0.57
CA PHE A 166 7.91 -24.32 0.06
C PHE A 166 7.29 -24.65 1.42
N SER A 167 6.27 -23.91 1.88
CA SER A 167 5.57 -24.19 3.13
C SER A 167 4.21 -24.81 2.88
N THR A 168 3.75 -25.59 3.86
CA THR A 168 2.36 -26.08 3.97
C THR A 168 1.74 -25.67 5.30
N ASP A 169 2.39 -24.79 6.04
CA ASP A 169 1.85 -24.24 7.28
C ASP A 169 0.77 -23.21 6.94
N ASP A 170 -0.40 -23.38 7.53
CA ASP A 170 -1.52 -22.44 7.38
C ASP A 170 -1.19 -21.04 7.94
N SER A 171 -0.15 -20.91 8.77
CA SER A 171 0.32 -19.64 9.34
C SER A 171 1.06 -18.74 8.34
N VAL A 172 1.47 -19.27 7.18
CA VAL A 172 2.14 -18.52 6.11
C VAL A 172 1.37 -18.60 4.80
N LEU A 173 1.50 -17.59 3.95
CA LEU A 173 0.81 -17.56 2.66
C LEU A 173 1.41 -18.62 1.72
N THR A 174 0.63 -19.64 1.36
CA THR A 174 1.01 -20.67 0.39
C THR A 174 0.44 -20.40 -1.01
N LEU A 175 0.90 -21.14 -2.02
CA LEU A 175 0.38 -20.98 -3.39
C LEU A 175 -1.11 -21.30 -3.49
N ASP A 176 -1.60 -22.29 -2.74
CA ASP A 176 -3.03 -22.65 -2.70
C ASP A 176 -3.90 -21.56 -2.05
N GLN A 177 -3.32 -20.73 -1.19
CA GLN A 177 -3.99 -19.60 -0.53
C GLN A 177 -3.86 -18.29 -1.34
N ALA A 178 -2.91 -18.18 -2.27
CA ALA A 178 -2.69 -17.00 -3.09
C ALA A 178 -3.94 -16.53 -3.88
N PRO A 179 -4.81 -17.41 -4.42
CA PRO A 179 -6.09 -16.99 -4.99
C PRO A 179 -6.96 -16.19 -4.02
N GLY A 180 -6.94 -16.50 -2.72
CA GLY A 180 -7.73 -15.78 -1.71
C GLY A 180 -7.28 -14.33 -1.50
N VAL A 181 -6.03 -14.00 -1.87
CA VAL A 181 -5.48 -12.64 -1.79
C VAL A 181 -5.80 -11.85 -3.04
N VAL A 182 -5.72 -12.46 -4.23
CA VAL A 182 -5.81 -11.77 -5.53
C VAL A 182 -7.21 -11.86 -6.15
N LEU A 183 -7.84 -13.03 -6.10
CA LEU A 183 -9.15 -13.30 -6.66
C LEU A 183 -10.22 -13.08 -5.59
N ILE A 184 -10.33 -11.84 -5.12
CA ILE A 184 -11.30 -11.46 -4.09
C ILE A 184 -12.72 -11.85 -4.53
N ARG A 185 -13.54 -12.25 -3.57
CA ARG A 185 -14.85 -12.84 -3.80
C ARG A 185 -15.95 -11.92 -3.29
N PRO A 186 -17.18 -12.08 -3.79
CA PRO A 186 -18.31 -11.38 -3.21
C PRO A 186 -18.43 -11.67 -1.70
N LEU A 187 -18.83 -10.67 -0.91
CA LEU A 187 -18.99 -10.77 0.54
C LEU A 187 -19.96 -11.89 0.94
N ASP A 188 -21.01 -12.10 0.14
CA ASP A 188 -22.05 -13.10 0.39
C ASP A 188 -21.73 -14.47 -0.27
N ALA A 189 -20.56 -14.62 -0.90
CA ALA A 189 -20.19 -15.87 -1.54
C ALA A 189 -19.85 -16.96 -0.50
N PRO A 190 -20.35 -18.21 -0.67
CA PRO A 190 -20.03 -19.30 0.23
C PRO A 190 -18.51 -19.50 0.31
N ALA A 191 -18.01 -19.95 1.46
CA ALA A 191 -16.60 -20.32 1.62
C ALA A 191 -16.19 -21.28 0.49
N PRO A 192 -15.00 -21.13 -0.11
CA PRO A 192 -14.59 -22.06 -1.14
C PRO A 192 -14.43 -23.44 -0.48
N PRO A 193 -14.81 -24.53 -1.16
CA PRO A 193 -14.49 -25.85 -0.65
C PRO A 193 -12.98 -25.92 -0.42
N LYS A 194 -12.55 -26.51 0.69
CA LYS A 194 -11.13 -26.79 0.91
C LYS A 194 -10.62 -27.56 -0.32
N PRO A 195 -9.47 -27.17 -0.90
CA PRO A 195 -8.90 -27.89 -2.02
C PRO A 195 -8.80 -29.37 -1.64
N ALA A 196 -9.40 -30.24 -2.45
CA ALA A 196 -9.17 -31.67 -2.26
C ALA A 196 -7.66 -31.91 -2.44
N PRO A 197 -7.01 -32.72 -1.58
CA PRO A 197 -5.61 -33.07 -1.81
C PRO A 197 -5.50 -33.63 -3.23
N ALA A 198 -4.53 -33.15 -4.01
CA ALA A 198 -4.33 -33.61 -5.37
C ALA A 198 -4.22 -35.14 -5.38
N LYS A 199 -5.28 -35.82 -5.88
CA LYS A 199 -5.37 -37.29 -5.89
C LYS A 199 -4.67 -37.90 -7.10
N ASP A 200 -4.36 -37.09 -8.10
CA ASP A 200 -3.61 -37.53 -9.25
C ASP A 200 -2.13 -37.45 -8.91
N ALA A 201 -1.44 -38.59 -9.01
CA ALA A 201 0.02 -38.62 -9.07
C ALA A 201 0.44 -37.62 -10.15
N ALA A 202 0.94 -36.46 -9.72
CA ALA A 202 1.07 -35.32 -10.61
C ALA A 202 1.94 -35.72 -11.81
N ARG A 203 1.42 -35.43 -13.01
CA ARG A 203 2.12 -35.67 -14.27
C ARG A 203 3.10 -34.52 -14.46
N PHE A 204 4.28 -34.65 -13.85
CA PHE A 204 5.35 -33.65 -13.82
C PHE A 204 6.09 -33.46 -15.17
N ASP A 205 5.56 -34.05 -16.24
CA ASP A 205 5.94 -33.82 -17.63
C ASP A 205 5.03 -32.78 -18.32
N THR A 206 3.96 -32.34 -17.65
CA THR A 206 2.98 -31.40 -18.19
C THR A 206 3.06 -30.02 -17.54
N ASP A 207 2.54 -29.01 -18.25
CA ASP A 207 2.31 -27.66 -17.72
C ASP A 207 0.88 -27.55 -17.13
N ALA A 208 0.33 -28.65 -16.58
CA ALA A 208 -1.04 -28.70 -16.08
C ALA A 208 -1.13 -28.12 -14.66
N VAL A 209 -1.72 -26.93 -14.55
CA VAL A 209 -2.01 -26.27 -13.28
C VAL A 209 -3.27 -26.85 -12.65
N PRO A 210 -3.31 -27.09 -11.32
CA PRO A 210 -4.54 -27.45 -10.62
C PRO A 210 -5.70 -26.50 -10.94
N ASP A 211 -6.91 -27.03 -11.11
CA ASP A 211 -8.04 -26.25 -11.62
C ASP A 211 -8.38 -25.03 -10.75
N HIS A 212 -8.18 -25.10 -9.42
CA HIS A 212 -8.42 -23.96 -8.53
C HIS A 212 -7.37 -22.84 -8.67
N LEU A 213 -6.17 -23.15 -9.17
CA LEU A 213 -5.10 -22.17 -9.42
C LEU A 213 -5.18 -21.57 -10.83
N ARG A 214 -5.82 -22.25 -11.77
CA ARG A 214 -5.90 -21.83 -13.17
C ARG A 214 -6.35 -20.37 -13.35
N PRO A 215 -7.42 -19.88 -12.68
CA PRO A 215 -7.84 -18.48 -12.84
C PRO A 215 -6.77 -17.46 -12.42
N LEU A 216 -5.98 -17.78 -11.38
CA LEU A 216 -4.89 -16.92 -10.92
C LEU A 216 -3.76 -16.87 -11.95
N TYR A 217 -3.38 -18.04 -12.50
CA TYR A 217 -2.34 -18.10 -13.54
C TYR A 217 -2.77 -17.37 -14.81
N ASP A 218 -4.02 -17.51 -15.22
CA ASP A 218 -4.56 -16.83 -16.40
C ASP A 218 -4.58 -15.31 -16.19
N LEU A 219 -5.01 -14.84 -15.01
CA LEU A 219 -4.99 -13.42 -14.64
C LEU A 219 -3.58 -12.83 -14.67
N VAL A 220 -2.61 -13.48 -14.01
CA VAL A 220 -1.24 -12.97 -13.97
C VAL A 220 -0.59 -13.02 -15.34
N THR A 221 -0.86 -14.05 -16.14
CA THR A 221 -0.31 -14.16 -17.50
C THR A 221 -0.85 -13.04 -18.40
N GLU A 222 -2.14 -12.73 -18.30
CA GLU A 222 -2.74 -11.59 -19.00
C GLU A 222 -2.13 -10.26 -18.53
N ALA A 223 -2.08 -10.03 -17.22
CA ALA A 223 -1.50 -8.81 -16.65
C ALA A 223 -0.03 -8.63 -17.06
N MET A 224 0.74 -9.73 -17.18
CA MET A 224 2.11 -9.66 -17.69
C MET A 224 2.17 -9.29 -19.17
N ALA A 225 1.18 -9.68 -19.97
CA ALA A 225 1.12 -9.34 -21.38
C ALA A 225 0.73 -7.87 -21.62
N THR A 226 -0.08 -7.28 -20.74
CA THR A 226 -0.49 -5.86 -20.81
C THR A 226 0.43 -4.92 -20.04
N GLY A 227 1.35 -5.45 -19.24
CA GLY A 227 2.22 -4.65 -18.36
C GLY A 227 1.60 -4.28 -17.01
N ASP A 228 0.38 -4.76 -16.73
CA ASP A 228 -0.39 -4.49 -15.51
C ASP A 228 -0.04 -5.40 -14.32
N ALA A 229 0.89 -6.33 -14.48
CA ALA A 229 1.29 -7.23 -13.40
C ALA A 229 2.24 -6.55 -12.39
N ASP A 230 2.18 -5.24 -12.13
CA ASP A 230 3.16 -4.48 -11.34
C ASP A 230 2.90 -4.44 -9.83
N SER A 231 1.66 -4.71 -9.41
CA SER A 231 1.27 -4.80 -8.00
C SER A 231 0.13 -5.80 -7.79
N VAL A 232 -0.09 -6.21 -6.53
CA VAL A 232 -1.26 -7.03 -6.16
C VAL A 232 -2.56 -6.28 -6.40
N ALA A 233 -2.60 -4.98 -6.10
CA ALA A 233 -3.75 -4.12 -6.36
C ALA A 233 -4.11 -4.09 -7.86
N SER A 234 -3.12 -4.08 -8.74
CA SER A 234 -3.32 -4.09 -10.20
C SER A 234 -3.96 -5.40 -10.67
N LEU A 235 -3.55 -6.53 -10.07
CA LEU A 235 -4.18 -7.82 -10.32
C LEU A 235 -5.61 -7.88 -9.79
N ILE A 236 -5.86 -7.37 -8.58
CA ILE A 236 -7.21 -7.30 -7.98
C ILE A 236 -8.13 -6.43 -8.85
N ALA A 237 -7.66 -5.27 -9.31
CA ALA A 237 -8.43 -4.38 -10.17
C ALA A 237 -8.73 -5.02 -11.54
N LEU A 238 -7.78 -5.75 -12.14
CA LEU A 238 -8.01 -6.53 -13.37
C LEU A 238 -9.01 -7.67 -13.14
N HIS A 239 -8.95 -8.34 -11.98
CA HIS A 239 -9.94 -9.35 -11.60
C HIS A 239 -11.34 -8.74 -11.47
N LEU A 240 -11.47 -7.61 -10.78
CA LEU A 240 -12.74 -6.90 -10.62
C LEU A 240 -13.29 -6.36 -11.95
N ASP A 241 -12.43 -5.92 -12.86
CA ASP A 241 -12.80 -5.58 -14.23
C ASP A 241 -13.50 -6.77 -14.92
N ARG A 242 -12.92 -7.98 -14.82
CA ARG A 242 -13.55 -9.22 -15.32
C ARG A 242 -14.88 -9.55 -14.62
N GLN A 243 -15.09 -9.09 -13.39
CA GLN A 243 -16.38 -9.22 -12.68
C GLN A 243 -17.38 -8.12 -13.06
N GLY A 244 -17.02 -7.18 -13.93
CA GLY A 244 -17.91 -6.11 -14.40
C GLY A 244 -17.82 -4.82 -13.58
N ALA A 245 -16.71 -4.56 -12.90
CA ALA A 245 -16.49 -3.29 -12.19
C ALA A 245 -16.66 -2.06 -13.12
N PHE A 246 -16.29 -2.18 -14.40
CA PHE A 246 -16.44 -1.14 -15.41
C PHE A 246 -17.57 -1.43 -16.43
N ALA A 247 -18.47 -2.37 -16.13
CA ALA A 247 -19.62 -2.63 -16.99
C ALA A 247 -20.49 -1.36 -17.17
N GLY A 248 -21.22 -1.27 -18.30
CA GLY A 248 -22.04 -0.10 -18.60
C GLY A 248 -23.04 0.27 -17.49
N GLY A 249 -23.57 -0.74 -16.77
CA GLY A 249 -24.49 -0.54 -15.63
C GLY A 249 -23.86 0.08 -14.38
N THR A 250 -22.53 0.15 -14.29
CA THR A 250 -21.84 0.88 -13.21
C THR A 250 -21.50 2.32 -13.61
N ARG A 251 -21.76 2.77 -14.84
CA ARG A 251 -21.51 4.18 -15.21
C ARG A 251 -22.46 5.11 -14.46
N LEU A 252 -21.92 6.18 -13.88
CA LEU A 252 -22.73 7.29 -13.40
C LEU A 252 -22.92 8.29 -14.54
N LEU A 253 -24.16 8.47 -14.98
CA LEU A 253 -24.51 9.39 -16.06
C LEU A 253 -25.07 10.69 -15.49
N ALA A 254 -24.76 11.82 -16.13
CA ALA A 254 -25.47 13.07 -15.88
C ALA A 254 -26.85 13.07 -16.57
N ALA A 255 -27.67 14.07 -16.28
CA ALA A 255 -29.00 14.23 -16.88
C ALA A 255 -29.00 14.33 -18.42
N ASP A 256 -27.91 14.82 -19.01
CA ASP A 256 -27.71 14.93 -20.46
C ASP A 256 -27.19 13.61 -21.11
N GLY A 257 -26.99 12.57 -20.32
CA GLY A 257 -26.46 11.28 -20.75
C GLY A 257 -24.93 11.19 -20.84
N SER A 258 -24.21 12.27 -20.54
CA SER A 258 -22.74 12.25 -20.47
C SER A 258 -22.24 11.47 -19.25
N VAL A 259 -21.00 10.96 -19.31
CA VAL A 259 -20.41 10.20 -18.19
C VAL A 259 -19.93 11.16 -17.10
N ALA A 260 -20.69 11.20 -16.00
CA ALA A 260 -20.39 11.97 -14.80
C ALA A 260 -19.43 11.24 -13.85
N GLY A 261 -19.31 9.91 -13.97
CA GLY A 261 -18.39 9.15 -13.14
C GLY A 261 -18.68 7.65 -13.07
N ARG A 262 -18.41 7.06 -11.90
CA ARG A 262 -18.59 5.64 -11.60
C ARG A 262 -19.52 5.45 -10.40
N ASN A 263 -20.49 4.56 -10.55
CA ASN A 263 -21.49 4.22 -9.56
C ASN A 263 -21.37 2.76 -9.12
N TRP A 264 -20.72 2.54 -7.98
CA TRP A 264 -20.66 1.25 -7.28
C TRP A 264 -21.55 1.22 -6.02
N THR A 265 -22.59 2.06 -5.99
CA THR A 265 -23.50 2.16 -4.83
C THR A 265 -24.55 1.04 -4.78
N GLY A 266 -24.77 0.35 -5.90
CA GLY A 266 -25.87 -0.60 -6.07
C GLY A 266 -27.23 0.05 -6.30
N ARG A 267 -27.26 1.38 -6.41
CA ARG A 267 -28.48 2.16 -6.65
C ARG A 267 -28.39 2.79 -8.04
N PRO A 268 -29.19 2.34 -9.03
CA PRO A 268 -29.18 2.95 -10.34
C PRO A 268 -29.71 4.39 -10.28
N GLY A 269 -29.29 5.24 -11.20
CA GLY A 269 -29.77 6.62 -11.31
C GLY A 269 -28.80 7.53 -12.03
N THR A 270 -29.28 8.72 -12.37
CA THR A 270 -28.50 9.80 -13.00
C THR A 270 -28.07 10.82 -11.96
N LEU A 271 -26.87 11.39 -12.09
CA LEU A 271 -26.40 12.47 -11.23
C LEU A 271 -27.14 13.77 -11.59
N GLU A 272 -27.84 14.33 -10.61
CA GLU A 272 -28.59 15.60 -10.77
C GLU A 272 -27.68 16.83 -10.74
N GLY A 273 -26.49 16.69 -10.15
CA GLY A 273 -25.45 17.70 -10.11
C GLY A 273 -24.38 17.34 -9.09
N THR A 274 -23.36 18.19 -8.98
CA THR A 274 -22.21 17.99 -8.09
C THR A 274 -22.27 18.87 -6.83
N ALA A 275 -23.37 19.60 -6.64
CA ALA A 275 -23.67 20.28 -5.39
C ALA A 275 -23.93 19.26 -4.27
N VAL A 276 -23.62 19.65 -3.04
CA VAL A 276 -23.72 18.77 -1.87
C VAL A 276 -24.86 19.23 -0.98
N SER A 277 -25.71 18.29 -0.59
CA SER A 277 -26.75 18.54 0.41
C SER A 277 -26.43 17.83 1.71
N GLN A 278 -26.81 18.43 2.84
CA GLN A 278 -26.73 17.80 4.16
C GLN A 278 -28.10 17.21 4.54
N ARG A 279 -28.09 16.01 5.11
CA ARG A 279 -29.29 15.29 5.55
C ARG A 279 -29.17 14.92 7.02
N VAL A 280 -30.05 15.51 7.84
CA VAL A 280 -30.27 15.09 9.23
C VAL A 280 -31.33 13.97 9.23
N PRO A 281 -31.09 12.82 9.90
CA PRO A 281 -32.10 11.76 10.01
C PRO A 281 -33.42 12.29 10.58
N GLY A 282 -34.53 12.01 9.88
CA GLY A 282 -35.86 12.46 10.27
C GLY A 282 -36.20 13.92 9.94
N SER A 283 -35.29 14.65 9.27
CA SER A 283 -35.55 16.02 8.78
C SER A 283 -35.48 16.10 7.25
N PRO A 284 -36.07 17.14 6.64
CA PRO A 284 -35.87 17.43 5.23
C PRO A 284 -34.39 17.64 4.90
N THR A 285 -33.98 17.26 3.70
CA THR A 285 -32.64 17.54 3.16
C THR A 285 -32.46 19.06 3.03
N THR A 286 -31.29 19.55 3.42
CA THR A 286 -30.92 20.98 3.28
C THR A 286 -30.79 21.38 1.80
N ALA A 287 -30.88 22.69 1.52
CA ALA A 287 -30.57 23.21 0.20
C ALA A 287 -29.10 22.90 -0.17
N PRO A 288 -28.82 22.53 -1.44
CA PRO A 288 -27.45 22.25 -1.87
C PRO A 288 -26.54 23.46 -1.67
N SER A 289 -25.34 23.26 -1.12
CA SER A 289 -24.34 24.32 -0.98
C SER A 289 -23.25 24.23 -2.07
N PRO A 290 -22.64 25.37 -2.45
CA PRO A 290 -21.43 25.36 -3.27
C PRO A 290 -20.33 24.50 -2.64
N THR A 291 -19.53 23.86 -3.47
CA THR A 291 -18.54 22.85 -3.06
C THR A 291 -17.12 23.31 -3.37
N PRO A 292 -16.09 22.75 -2.72
CA PRO A 292 -14.70 23.18 -2.91
C PRO A 292 -14.17 22.98 -4.35
N TRP A 293 -14.75 22.05 -5.11
CA TRP A 293 -14.42 21.86 -6.53
C TRP A 293 -15.16 22.82 -7.48
N SER A 294 -16.15 23.55 -6.98
CA SER A 294 -16.86 24.60 -7.73
C SER A 294 -16.22 25.98 -7.58
N ALA A 295 -15.36 26.18 -6.57
CA ALA A 295 -14.68 27.44 -6.29
C ALA A 295 -13.19 27.34 -6.61
N GLY A 296 -12.70 28.20 -7.53
CA GLY A 296 -11.28 28.57 -7.58
C GLY A 296 -10.39 27.97 -8.68
N THR A 297 -10.89 27.16 -9.61
CA THR A 297 -10.01 26.48 -10.59
C THR A 297 -10.42 26.63 -12.06
N GLY A 298 -11.61 27.15 -12.38
CA GLY A 298 -12.10 27.15 -13.78
C GLY A 298 -12.22 25.75 -14.39
N THR A 299 -12.26 24.69 -13.57
CA THR A 299 -12.20 23.28 -13.99
C THR A 299 -13.55 22.73 -14.42
N ALA A 300 -13.49 21.75 -15.34
CA ALA A 300 -14.60 20.90 -15.73
C ALA A 300 -15.27 20.22 -14.53
N GLU A 301 -16.57 19.90 -14.68
CA GLU A 301 -17.35 19.09 -13.74
C GLU A 301 -16.56 17.85 -13.27
N PRO A 302 -16.49 17.56 -11.96
CA PRO A 302 -15.69 16.46 -11.43
C PRO A 302 -16.15 15.09 -11.96
N PHE A 303 -15.24 14.12 -11.91
CA PHE A 303 -15.58 12.70 -12.05
C PHE A 303 -15.97 12.13 -10.69
N VAL A 304 -17.24 11.79 -10.49
CA VAL A 304 -17.76 11.34 -9.19
C VAL A 304 -17.66 9.82 -9.06
N VAL A 305 -17.04 9.33 -7.99
CA VAL A 305 -16.98 7.89 -7.67
C VAL A 305 -17.85 7.61 -6.45
N GLY A 306 -18.98 6.92 -6.65
CA GLY A 306 -19.87 6.48 -5.60
C GLY A 306 -19.61 5.04 -5.17
N THR A 307 -19.62 4.80 -3.86
CA THR A 307 -19.46 3.46 -3.27
C THR A 307 -20.69 3.09 -2.44
N ALA A 308 -20.92 1.80 -2.22
CA ALA A 308 -22.03 1.33 -1.39
C ALA A 308 -21.80 1.65 0.09
N SER A 309 -20.54 1.53 0.53
CA SER A 309 -20.07 1.99 1.83
C SER A 309 -18.56 2.30 1.76
N GLY A 310 -18.02 2.94 2.80
CA GLY A 310 -16.62 3.38 2.82
C GLY A 310 -16.04 3.50 4.22
N SER A 311 -14.71 3.50 4.27
CA SER A 311 -13.88 3.91 5.41
C SER A 311 -12.60 4.59 4.92
N HIS A 312 -11.75 5.04 5.84
CA HIS A 312 -10.41 5.55 5.48
C HIS A 312 -9.46 4.48 4.91
N SER A 313 -9.84 3.21 5.02
CA SER A 313 -9.02 2.03 4.68
C SER A 313 -9.54 1.24 3.48
N GLY A 314 -10.61 1.72 2.83
CA GLY A 314 -11.19 1.02 1.69
C GLY A 314 -12.65 1.34 1.46
N ALA A 315 -13.28 0.56 0.59
CA ALA A 315 -14.66 0.75 0.20
C ALA A 315 -15.37 -0.58 -0.05
N GLU A 316 -16.69 -0.51 -0.08
CA GLU A 316 -17.54 -1.58 -0.58
C GLU A 316 -18.13 -1.18 -1.92
N LEU A 317 -18.06 -2.09 -2.88
CA LEU A 317 -18.53 -1.94 -4.24
C LEU A 317 -19.71 -2.87 -4.47
N VAL A 318 -20.80 -2.38 -5.08
CA VAL A 318 -21.86 -3.21 -5.63
C VAL A 318 -21.77 -3.14 -7.15
N LEU A 319 -21.61 -4.29 -7.80
CA LEU A 319 -21.50 -4.39 -9.25
C LEU A 319 -22.89 -4.49 -9.91
N SER A 320 -22.93 -4.49 -11.24
CA SER A 320 -24.21 -4.48 -12.00
C SER A 320 -25.06 -5.75 -11.79
N ASP A 321 -24.43 -6.86 -11.42
CA ASP A 321 -25.10 -8.12 -11.07
C ASP A 321 -25.57 -8.16 -9.60
N GLY A 322 -25.32 -7.09 -8.83
CA GLY A 322 -25.63 -6.99 -7.41
C GLY A 322 -24.57 -7.60 -6.49
N ALA A 323 -23.50 -8.20 -7.02
CA ALA A 323 -22.42 -8.75 -6.21
C ALA A 323 -21.67 -7.66 -5.44
N ARG A 324 -21.38 -7.94 -4.16
CA ARG A 324 -20.78 -6.99 -3.22
C ARG A 324 -19.33 -7.33 -2.96
N TYR A 325 -18.40 -6.42 -3.20
CA TYR A 325 -16.97 -6.64 -2.95
C TYR A 325 -16.45 -5.65 -1.93
N ARG A 326 -15.53 -6.08 -1.08
CA ARG A 326 -14.75 -5.18 -0.23
C ARG A 326 -13.34 -5.06 -0.78
N VAL A 327 -12.88 -3.82 -0.92
CA VAL A 327 -11.57 -3.47 -1.47
C VAL A 327 -10.80 -2.65 -0.45
N SER A 328 -9.48 -2.82 -0.41
CA SER A 328 -8.59 -1.93 0.36
C SER A 328 -8.48 -0.56 -0.31
N ASP A 329 -7.84 0.40 0.37
CA ASP A 329 -7.45 1.70 -0.18
C ASP A 329 -6.54 1.57 -1.41
N HIS A 330 -5.60 0.62 -1.40
CA HIS A 330 -4.73 0.32 -2.54
C HIS A 330 -5.51 -0.20 -3.75
N ASP A 331 -6.37 -1.19 -3.52
CA ASP A 331 -7.19 -1.80 -4.57
C ASP A 331 -8.17 -0.77 -5.16
N PHE A 332 -8.77 0.06 -4.30
CA PHE A 332 -9.68 1.12 -4.71
C PHE A 332 -8.99 2.16 -5.59
N ALA A 333 -7.83 2.67 -5.16
CA ALA A 333 -7.07 3.66 -5.92
C ALA A 333 -6.65 3.13 -7.31
N GLU A 334 -6.24 1.86 -7.37
CA GLU A 334 -5.88 1.20 -8.62
C GLU A 334 -7.10 0.94 -9.52
N LEU A 335 -8.24 0.61 -8.94
CA LEU A 335 -9.50 0.47 -9.67
C LEU A 335 -9.97 1.81 -10.25
N VAL A 336 -9.90 2.91 -9.49
CA VAL A 336 -10.22 4.25 -9.99
C VAL A 336 -9.26 4.66 -11.12
N ARG A 337 -7.95 4.39 -10.97
CA ARG A 337 -6.96 4.63 -12.03
C ARG A 337 -7.31 3.91 -13.34
N ARG A 338 -7.76 2.66 -13.25
CA ARG A 338 -8.08 1.82 -14.41
C ARG A 338 -9.42 2.13 -15.05
N ASP A 339 -10.22 3.03 -14.48
CA ASP A 339 -11.53 3.37 -15.04
C ASP A 339 -11.36 3.91 -16.48
N PRO A 340 -11.95 3.24 -17.49
CA PRO A 340 -11.77 3.62 -18.89
C PRO A 340 -12.39 4.99 -19.20
N ASP A 341 -13.48 5.36 -18.53
CA ASP A 341 -14.16 6.63 -18.75
C ASP A 341 -13.37 7.79 -18.11
N LEU A 342 -12.73 7.56 -16.95
CA LEU A 342 -11.81 8.54 -16.35
C LEU A 342 -10.51 8.68 -17.15
N SER A 343 -9.99 7.57 -17.68
CA SER A 343 -8.78 7.55 -18.50
C SER A 343 -8.96 8.31 -19.82
N ALA A 344 -10.17 8.29 -20.37
CA ALA A 344 -10.54 9.03 -21.58
C ALA A 344 -10.86 10.52 -21.32
N ALA A 345 -11.11 10.91 -20.07
CA ALA A 345 -11.44 12.30 -19.71
C ALA A 345 -10.19 13.21 -19.66
N ASP A 346 -10.41 14.53 -19.78
CA ASP A 346 -9.38 15.56 -19.59
C ASP A 346 -8.62 15.33 -18.29
N ARG A 347 -7.28 15.39 -18.29
CA ARG A 347 -6.41 15.14 -17.13
C ARG A 347 -6.58 16.13 -15.98
N GLU A 348 -7.06 17.33 -16.24
CA GLU A 348 -7.32 18.33 -15.20
C GLU A 348 -8.66 18.10 -14.48
N ARG A 349 -9.51 17.19 -14.99
CA ARG A 349 -10.77 16.84 -14.34
C ARG A 349 -10.52 16.22 -12.95
N PRO A 350 -10.97 16.86 -11.86
CA PRO A 350 -10.77 16.32 -10.52
C PRO A 350 -11.68 15.11 -10.26
N VAL A 351 -11.30 14.27 -9.30
CA VAL A 351 -12.11 13.14 -8.83
C VAL A 351 -12.75 13.50 -7.50
N VAL A 352 -14.06 13.26 -7.36
CA VAL A 352 -14.79 13.41 -6.09
C VAL A 352 -15.21 12.04 -5.59
N LEU A 353 -14.77 11.69 -4.38
CA LEU A 353 -15.13 10.43 -3.74
C LEU A 353 -16.40 10.61 -2.90
N ALA A 354 -17.54 10.15 -3.44
CA ALA A 354 -18.78 10.01 -2.69
C ALA A 354 -18.79 8.66 -1.93
N SER A 355 -17.79 8.51 -1.06
CA SER A 355 -17.53 7.33 -0.23
C SER A 355 -17.36 7.75 1.22
N SER A 356 -18.14 7.15 2.12
CA SER A 356 -18.17 7.53 3.53
C SER A 356 -16.78 7.43 4.17
N ARG A 357 -16.35 8.50 4.85
CA ARG A 357 -15.07 8.58 5.59
C ARG A 357 -13.83 8.29 4.74
N ALA A 358 -13.89 8.45 3.42
CA ALA A 358 -12.75 8.27 2.53
C ALA A 358 -11.58 9.21 2.88
N GLY A 359 -11.88 10.42 3.37
CA GLY A 359 -10.89 11.40 3.84
C GLY A 359 -10.57 11.31 5.33
N ALA A 360 -11.01 10.28 6.06
CA ALA A 360 -10.69 10.17 7.49
C ALA A 360 -9.25 9.65 7.72
N GLY A 361 -8.75 9.78 8.96
CA GLY A 361 -7.47 9.20 9.36
C GLY A 361 -6.26 9.79 8.63
N GLY A 362 -5.44 8.92 8.03
CA GLY A 362 -4.16 9.24 7.38
C GLY A 362 -4.25 9.93 6.01
N LEU A 363 -5.45 9.98 5.40
CA LEU A 363 -5.66 10.36 3.99
C LEU A 363 -5.02 9.39 2.98
N ASP A 364 -4.71 8.15 3.38
CA ASP A 364 -4.02 7.19 2.50
C ASP A 364 -4.83 6.89 1.23
N LEU A 365 -6.13 6.64 1.36
CA LEU A 365 -7.03 6.39 0.23
C LEU A 365 -7.06 7.55 -0.79
N PRO A 366 -7.36 8.81 -0.43
CA PRO A 366 -7.38 9.91 -1.40
C PRO A 366 -5.98 10.27 -1.93
N ARG A 367 -4.91 10.13 -1.15
CA ARG A 367 -3.53 10.39 -1.61
C ARG A 367 -3.06 9.35 -2.61
N MET A 368 -3.30 8.07 -2.34
CA MET A 368 -3.02 7.01 -3.30
C MET A 368 -3.85 7.19 -4.58
N SER A 369 -5.13 7.54 -4.44
CA SER A 369 -6.01 7.79 -5.60
C SER A 369 -5.51 8.95 -6.45
N ALA A 370 -5.10 10.07 -5.84
CA ALA A 370 -4.58 11.23 -6.55
C ALA A 370 -3.29 10.90 -7.30
N PHE A 371 -2.37 10.21 -6.63
CA PHE A 371 -1.11 9.77 -7.21
C PHE A 371 -1.27 8.79 -8.36
N ARG A 372 -2.13 7.78 -8.19
CA ARG A 372 -2.37 6.74 -9.20
C ARG A 372 -3.07 7.31 -10.43
N THR A 373 -4.05 8.19 -10.23
CA THR A 373 -4.80 8.81 -11.32
C THR A 373 -4.05 9.99 -11.96
N GLY A 374 -3.10 10.60 -11.25
CA GLY A 374 -2.46 11.85 -11.66
C GLY A 374 -3.39 13.05 -11.60
N ARG A 375 -4.42 13.01 -10.73
CA ARG A 375 -5.50 14.02 -10.66
C ARG A 375 -5.72 14.54 -9.24
N PRO A 376 -6.23 15.77 -9.07
CA PRO A 376 -6.76 16.22 -7.78
C PRO A 376 -7.92 15.33 -7.31
N VAL A 377 -7.91 14.93 -6.04
CA VAL A 377 -8.95 14.11 -5.41
C VAL A 377 -9.56 14.83 -4.23
N TYR A 378 -10.88 14.96 -4.22
CA TYR A 378 -11.66 15.43 -3.08
C TYR A 378 -12.28 14.26 -2.34
N ALA A 379 -12.06 14.21 -1.02
CA ALA A 379 -12.66 13.22 -0.14
C ALA A 379 -13.17 13.87 1.15
N HIS A 380 -14.24 13.33 1.73
CA HIS A 380 -14.81 13.86 2.97
C HIS A 380 -14.32 13.06 4.18
N THR A 381 -13.96 13.74 5.27
CA THR A 381 -13.56 13.09 6.53
C THR A 381 -14.76 12.45 7.25
N GLY A 382 -15.96 12.99 7.03
CA GLY A 382 -17.24 12.46 7.52
C GLY A 382 -17.96 11.53 6.57
N ARG A 383 -19.27 11.33 6.76
CA ARG A 383 -20.08 10.38 5.99
C ARG A 383 -20.72 11.05 4.78
N VAL A 384 -20.19 10.76 3.59
CA VAL A 384 -20.74 11.19 2.30
C VAL A 384 -21.14 9.98 1.48
N ASN A 385 -22.30 10.05 0.81
CA ASN A 385 -22.76 8.98 -0.08
C ASN A 385 -23.52 9.58 -1.28
N LEU A 386 -23.58 8.83 -2.38
CA LEU A 386 -24.57 9.09 -3.43
C LEU A 386 -25.91 8.46 -3.01
N VAL A 387 -26.96 9.29 -2.93
CA VAL A 387 -28.29 8.87 -2.48
C VAL A 387 -29.37 9.32 -3.47
N PRO A 388 -30.48 8.57 -3.59
CA PRO A 388 -31.59 8.96 -4.45
C PRO A 388 -32.37 10.15 -3.85
N ASP A 389 -32.80 11.08 -4.71
CA ASP A 389 -33.66 12.21 -4.33
C ASP A 389 -35.14 11.86 -4.42
N GLY A 390 -35.66 11.06 -3.49
CA GLY A 390 -37.09 10.68 -3.37
C GLY A 390 -37.65 9.83 -4.54
N THR A 391 -37.16 10.08 -5.76
CA THR A 391 -37.28 9.37 -7.00
C THR A 391 -36.00 8.54 -7.17
N ALA A 392 -36.14 7.23 -7.36
CA ALA A 392 -34.99 6.34 -7.48
C ALA A 392 -34.11 6.62 -8.72
N SER A 393 -34.54 7.50 -9.64
CA SER A 393 -33.86 7.79 -10.90
C SER A 393 -32.85 8.95 -10.84
N ARG A 394 -32.85 9.75 -9.77
CA ARG A 394 -31.94 10.89 -9.58
C ARG A 394 -31.10 10.73 -8.33
N LEU A 395 -29.79 10.85 -8.48
CA LEU A 395 -28.80 10.74 -7.41
C LEU A 395 -28.17 12.10 -7.14
N HIS A 396 -27.91 12.37 -5.86
CA HIS A 396 -27.15 13.53 -5.41
C HIS A 396 -26.12 13.14 -4.36
N ILE A 397 -25.11 13.97 -4.18
CA ILE A 397 -24.09 13.80 -3.14
C ILE A 397 -24.68 14.31 -1.83
N SER A 398 -24.83 13.42 -0.84
CA SER A 398 -25.39 13.75 0.47
C SER A 398 -24.39 13.52 1.58
N LEU A 399 -24.23 14.52 2.43
CA LEU A 399 -23.60 14.40 3.74
C LEU A 399 -24.63 13.94 4.77
N SER A 400 -24.31 12.90 5.52
CA SER A 400 -25.12 12.47 6.66
C SER A 400 -24.74 13.30 7.88
N ASP A 401 -25.63 14.20 8.29
CA ASP A 401 -25.46 14.99 9.51
C ASP A 401 -25.99 14.19 10.71
N LEU A 402 -25.05 13.63 11.47
CA LEU A 402 -25.30 12.83 12.66
C LEU A 402 -24.88 13.55 13.95
N ARG A 403 -24.87 14.90 13.94
CA ARG A 403 -24.53 15.69 15.14
C ARG A 403 -25.50 15.47 16.29
N ASN A 404 -26.76 15.14 16.02
CA ASN A 404 -27.74 14.71 17.04
C ASN A 404 -27.32 13.40 17.75
N ALA A 405 -26.47 12.59 17.11
CA ALA A 405 -25.87 11.39 17.68
C ALA A 405 -24.44 11.63 18.18
N LYS A 406 -24.04 12.91 18.38
CA LYS A 406 -22.70 13.33 18.79
C LYS A 406 -21.57 12.83 17.88
N LEU A 407 -21.82 12.83 16.57
CA LEU A 407 -20.79 12.52 15.58
C LEU A 407 -20.37 13.80 14.84
N PRO A 408 -19.07 14.02 14.61
CA PRO A 408 -18.60 15.11 13.76
C PRO A 408 -19.19 15.04 12.36
N LEU A 409 -19.52 16.19 11.78
CA LEU A 409 -19.95 16.31 10.39
C LEU A 409 -18.81 15.95 9.42
N GLY A 410 -17.61 16.45 9.69
CA GLY A 410 -16.39 16.34 8.89
C GLY A 410 -16.16 17.51 7.94
N SER A 411 -15.14 17.40 7.10
CA SER A 411 -14.77 18.41 6.11
C SER A 411 -14.27 17.77 4.82
N TRP A 412 -14.38 18.52 3.73
CA TRP A 412 -13.79 18.15 2.44
C TRP A 412 -12.29 18.42 2.46
N VAL A 413 -11.53 17.44 2.00
CA VAL A 413 -10.07 17.51 1.87
C VAL A 413 -9.71 17.37 0.40
N LEU A 414 -8.96 18.32 -0.13
CA LEU A 414 -8.30 18.27 -1.42
C LEU A 414 -6.93 17.64 -1.25
N THR A 415 -6.69 16.60 -2.05
CA THR A 415 -5.40 15.93 -2.18
C THR A 415 -4.91 16.00 -3.61
N LEU A 416 -3.62 16.29 -3.78
CA LEU A 416 -2.95 16.46 -5.07
C LEU A 416 -2.04 15.25 -5.37
N PRO A 417 -1.71 14.98 -6.65
CA PRO A 417 -0.85 13.84 -7.01
C PRO A 417 0.50 13.81 -6.28
N GLU A 418 1.11 14.97 -6.06
CA GLU A 418 2.38 15.16 -5.35
C GLU A 418 2.28 14.91 -3.82
N ASP A 419 1.06 14.82 -3.28
CA ASP A 419 0.85 14.48 -1.87
C ASP A 419 1.16 13.01 -1.58
N TRP A 420 1.54 12.18 -2.56
CA TRP A 420 2.08 10.83 -2.38
C TRP A 420 3.43 10.67 -3.09
N ASP A 421 4.31 9.81 -2.57
CA ASP A 421 5.58 9.44 -3.20
C ASP A 421 5.67 7.91 -3.31
N ALA A 422 6.10 7.39 -4.46
CA ALA A 422 6.31 5.96 -4.68
C ALA A 422 7.34 5.34 -3.71
N SER A 423 8.23 6.15 -3.12
CA SER A 423 9.17 5.74 -2.09
C SER A 423 8.55 5.63 -0.69
N GLU A 424 7.31 6.10 -0.50
CA GLU A 424 6.63 5.92 0.77
C GLU A 424 6.45 4.43 1.04
N PRO A 425 6.87 3.95 2.23
CA PRO A 425 6.67 2.56 2.58
C PRO A 425 5.17 2.25 2.49
N LEU A 426 4.83 1.21 1.73
CA LEU A 426 3.54 0.53 1.89
C LEU A 426 3.47 0.13 3.36
N ALA A 427 2.58 0.77 4.12
CA ALA A 427 2.53 0.77 5.58
C ALA A 427 2.61 -0.64 6.17
N MET A 428 3.83 -1.14 6.42
CA MET A 428 4.13 -2.47 6.98
C MET A 428 5.52 -2.62 7.64
N ALA A 429 6.31 -1.55 7.84
CA ALA A 429 7.59 -1.66 8.58
C ALA A 429 7.76 -0.53 9.60
N GLY A 430 7.59 -0.85 10.89
CA GLY A 430 7.85 0.08 12.01
C GLY A 430 6.72 1.05 12.36
N ASP A 431 5.47 0.73 11.99
CA ASP A 431 4.27 1.55 12.24
C ASP A 431 3.74 1.41 13.67
N ALA A 432 4.59 1.49 14.68
CA ALA A 432 4.15 1.46 16.07
C ALA A 432 4.85 2.49 16.93
N VAL A 433 4.14 2.98 17.94
CA VAL A 433 4.69 3.76 19.04
C VAL A 433 4.79 2.88 20.27
N ARG A 434 5.75 3.22 21.13
CA ARG A 434 5.84 2.67 22.48
C ARG A 434 5.18 3.64 23.46
N THR A 435 4.23 3.15 24.23
CA THR A 435 3.56 3.95 25.27
C THR A 435 4.43 4.03 26.53
N LEU A 436 4.11 4.95 27.46
CA LEU A 436 4.85 5.06 28.73
C LEU A 436 4.73 3.81 29.61
N ASP A 437 3.67 3.01 29.45
CA ASP A 437 3.49 1.71 30.11
C ASP A 437 4.08 0.53 29.30
N ASN A 438 5.01 0.82 28.37
CA ASN A 438 5.74 -0.17 27.55
C ASN A 438 4.88 -1.02 26.59
N ARG A 439 3.64 -0.62 26.31
CA ARG A 439 2.85 -1.26 25.26
C ARG A 439 3.32 -0.81 23.88
N ILE A 440 3.19 -1.69 22.90
CA ILE A 440 3.39 -1.38 21.49
C ILE A 440 2.02 -1.17 20.85
N VAL A 441 1.77 0.02 20.33
CA VAL A 441 0.50 0.38 19.69
C VAL A 441 0.75 0.72 18.23
N SER A 442 0.01 0.06 17.34
CA SER A 442 0.06 0.38 15.91
C SER A 442 -0.38 1.82 15.68
N MET A 443 0.33 2.56 14.83
CA MET A 443 -0.03 3.92 14.44
C MET A 443 -1.36 3.98 13.67
N ARG A 444 -1.81 2.85 13.10
CA ARG A 444 -3.14 2.70 12.49
C ARG A 444 -4.26 2.57 13.53
N ASP A 445 -3.91 2.13 14.73
CA ASP A 445 -4.85 2.01 15.85
C ASP A 445 -4.98 3.32 16.63
N ILE A 446 -4.09 4.29 16.41
CA ILE A 446 -4.21 5.63 16.98
C ILE A 446 -5.29 6.41 16.22
N GLU A 447 -6.36 6.76 16.93
CA GLU A 447 -7.43 7.57 16.38
C GLU A 447 -6.90 8.99 16.12
N SER A 448 -7.09 9.47 14.88
CA SER A 448 -6.66 10.81 14.50
C SER A 448 -7.50 11.39 13.37
N VAL A 449 -7.68 12.70 13.41
CA VAL A 449 -8.36 13.49 12.40
C VAL A 449 -7.37 14.45 11.77
N THR A 450 -7.49 14.67 10.46
CA THR A 450 -6.70 15.69 9.78
C THR A 450 -7.33 17.06 10.05
N VAL A 451 -6.53 17.98 10.60
CA VAL A 451 -6.89 19.40 10.68
C VAL A 451 -6.71 20.00 9.29
N THR A 452 -7.67 20.79 8.82
CA THR A 452 -7.67 21.34 7.46
C THR A 452 -7.79 22.86 7.47
N VAL A 453 -7.05 23.52 6.59
CA VAL A 453 -7.20 24.95 6.26
C VAL A 453 -7.45 25.06 4.76
N ASP A 454 -8.50 25.76 4.36
CA ASP A 454 -8.88 25.92 2.95
C ASP A 454 -8.97 24.57 2.19
N GLY A 455 -9.43 23.52 2.88
CA GLY A 455 -9.53 22.16 2.34
C GLY A 455 -8.20 21.42 2.18
N ARG A 456 -7.06 21.98 2.62
CA ARG A 456 -5.74 21.32 2.59
C ARG A 456 -5.34 20.84 3.99
N PRO A 457 -4.59 19.73 4.12
CA PRO A 457 -4.07 19.27 5.42
C PRO A 457 -3.16 20.33 6.07
N ALA A 458 -3.39 20.61 7.35
CA ALA A 458 -2.66 21.61 8.14
C ALA A 458 -2.29 21.11 9.55
N GLY A 459 -2.49 19.82 9.84
CA GLY A 459 -2.20 19.28 11.17
C GLY A 459 -2.95 17.99 11.49
N ARG A 460 -2.85 17.56 12.75
CA ARG A 460 -3.50 16.36 13.30
C ARG A 460 -4.12 16.64 14.65
N MET A 461 -5.36 16.19 14.80
CA MET A 461 -6.03 16.08 16.08
C MET A 461 -6.01 14.62 16.53
N LEU A 462 -5.48 14.34 17.73
CA LEU A 462 -5.46 13.04 18.39
C LEU A 462 -6.42 13.10 19.58
N MET A 463 -7.71 12.97 19.28
CA MET A 463 -8.80 13.07 20.26
C MET A 463 -9.84 11.97 20.02
N ASN A 464 -10.53 11.54 21.07
CA ASN A 464 -11.61 10.56 20.92
C ASN A 464 -12.81 11.19 20.19
N LEU A 465 -13.79 10.36 19.83
CA LEU A 465 -14.95 10.79 19.06
C LEU A 465 -15.80 11.88 19.74
N ASP A 466 -15.96 11.85 21.06
CA ASP A 466 -16.75 12.86 21.79
C ASP A 466 -16.02 14.21 21.77
N ASP A 467 -14.70 14.19 21.99
CA ASP A 467 -13.87 15.38 21.87
C ASP A 467 -13.88 15.95 20.45
N GLN A 468 -13.78 15.10 19.41
CA GLN A 468 -13.87 15.52 18.01
C GLN A 468 -15.20 16.22 17.73
N PHE A 469 -16.32 15.69 18.24
CA PHE A 469 -17.65 16.28 18.06
C PHE A 469 -17.74 17.65 18.74
N ASN A 470 -17.34 17.73 20.01
CA ASN A 470 -17.42 18.96 20.79
C ASN A 470 -16.47 20.07 20.28
N ARG A 471 -15.43 19.71 19.52
CA ARG A 471 -14.36 20.62 19.06
C ARG A 471 -14.32 20.83 17.56
N GLU A 472 -15.28 20.27 16.81
CA GLU A 472 -15.29 20.32 15.35
C GLU A 472 -15.22 21.75 14.80
N SER A 473 -16.04 22.67 15.33
CA SER A 473 -16.04 24.06 14.89
C SER A 473 -14.70 24.74 15.13
N THR A 474 -14.14 24.56 16.32
CA THR A 474 -12.86 25.13 16.73
C THR A 474 -11.69 24.60 15.90
N GLY A 475 -11.71 23.32 15.53
CA GLY A 475 -10.67 22.68 14.74
C GLY A 475 -10.45 23.26 13.36
N LEU A 476 -11.49 23.82 12.76
CA LEU A 476 -11.43 24.47 11.44
C LEU A 476 -10.68 25.80 11.49
N ASP A 477 -10.63 26.44 12.67
CA ASP A 477 -10.07 27.78 12.84
C ASP A 477 -8.66 27.79 13.48
N LEU A 478 -8.21 26.66 14.05
CA LEU A 478 -6.98 26.59 14.85
C LEU A 478 -5.73 27.09 14.13
N ALA A 479 -5.57 26.76 12.86
CA ALA A 479 -4.42 27.17 12.07
C ALA A 479 -4.53 28.62 11.57
N GLY A 480 -5.70 29.25 11.70
CA GLY A 480 -5.95 30.66 11.39
C GLY A 480 -5.68 31.62 12.56
N PHE A 481 -5.35 31.11 13.75
CA PHE A 481 -5.09 31.95 14.92
C PHE A 481 -3.87 32.86 14.74
N THR A 482 -4.10 34.16 14.89
CA THR A 482 -3.05 35.19 14.85
C THR A 482 -2.72 35.78 16.22
N GLU A 483 -3.57 35.51 17.22
CA GLU A 483 -3.49 36.06 18.57
C GLU A 483 -3.94 35.01 19.59
N TRP A 484 -3.51 35.16 20.84
CA TRP A 484 -3.96 34.36 21.98
C TRP A 484 -4.22 35.25 23.20
N VAL A 485 -5.00 34.79 24.17
CA VAL A 485 -5.43 35.57 25.34
C VAL A 485 -5.13 34.86 26.66
N ASP A 486 -4.94 35.63 27.74
CA ASP A 486 -4.99 35.08 29.10
C ASP A 486 -6.44 34.85 29.50
N VAL A 487 -6.73 33.74 30.19
CA VAL A 487 -8.10 33.39 30.60
C VAL A 487 -8.14 33.12 32.09
N ASP A 488 -9.15 33.66 32.78
CA ASP A 488 -9.44 33.35 34.18
C ASP A 488 -9.99 31.92 34.29
N PRO A 489 -9.32 31.00 35.03
CA PRO A 489 -9.77 29.61 35.16
C PRO A 489 -11.06 29.45 35.98
N VAL A 490 -11.53 30.50 36.69
CA VAL A 490 -12.76 30.47 37.49
C VAL A 490 -13.96 31.00 36.70
N SER A 491 -13.77 32.09 35.95
CA SER A 491 -14.85 32.77 35.23
C SER A 491 -14.92 32.43 33.74
N ASP A 492 -13.89 31.77 33.19
CA ASP A 492 -13.69 31.55 31.74
C ASP A 492 -13.71 32.86 30.92
N GLN A 493 -13.39 33.99 31.57
CA GLN A 493 -13.32 35.28 30.91
C GLN A 493 -11.89 35.62 30.49
N THR A 494 -11.77 36.20 29.31
CA THR A 494 -10.53 36.79 28.80
C THR A 494 -10.05 37.91 29.72
N ILE A 495 -8.78 37.84 30.11
CA ILE A 495 -8.08 38.84 30.90
C ILE A 495 -7.15 39.64 29.97
N GLY A 496 -7.24 40.97 30.06
CA GLY A 496 -6.30 41.85 29.36
C GLY A 496 -6.48 41.90 27.84
N ALA A 497 -5.43 42.35 27.15
CA ALA A 497 -5.40 42.46 25.69
C ALA A 497 -4.82 41.19 25.05
N PRO A 498 -5.25 40.82 23.83
CA PRO A 498 -4.67 39.69 23.11
C PRO A 498 -3.17 39.88 22.83
N HIS A 499 -2.46 38.77 22.91
CA HIS A 499 -1.05 38.62 22.58
C HIS A 499 -0.91 38.13 21.14
N PRO A 500 -0.03 38.71 20.31
CA PRO A 500 0.23 38.15 18.98
C PRO A 500 0.90 36.77 19.12
N VAL A 501 0.49 35.81 18.28
CA VAL A 501 1.21 34.53 18.18
C VAL A 501 2.56 34.74 17.48
N GLN A 502 3.57 33.98 17.88
CA GLN A 502 4.93 34.11 17.32
C GLN A 502 5.03 33.63 15.86
N TRP A 503 4.05 32.86 15.37
CA TRP A 503 3.95 32.41 13.98
C TRP A 503 3.00 33.25 13.11
N LYS A 504 2.62 34.45 13.55
CA LYS A 504 1.71 35.33 12.80
C LYS A 504 2.20 35.56 11.36
N GLY A 505 1.30 35.38 10.39
CA GLY A 505 1.60 35.50 8.96
C GLY A 505 2.25 34.25 8.33
N ARG A 506 2.45 33.18 9.11
CA ARG A 506 2.91 31.87 8.65
C ARG A 506 1.76 30.86 8.79
N LYS A 507 1.83 29.74 8.05
CA LYS A 507 0.86 28.64 8.17
C LYS A 507 1.43 27.58 9.13
N PRO A 508 0.87 27.42 10.34
CA PRO A 508 1.38 26.44 11.28
C PRO A 508 0.88 25.03 10.98
N TYR A 509 1.70 24.03 11.29
CA TYR A 509 1.25 22.65 11.43
C TYR A 509 0.77 22.39 12.85
N VAL A 510 -0.51 22.07 13.00
CA VAL A 510 -1.18 21.93 14.30
C VAL A 510 -1.11 20.48 14.80
N LEU A 511 -0.54 20.26 15.98
CA LEU A 511 -0.74 19.03 16.75
C LEU A 511 -1.73 19.34 17.87
N TRP A 512 -2.95 18.80 17.78
CA TRP A 512 -3.99 18.97 18.81
C TRP A 512 -4.24 17.68 19.56
N MET A 513 -4.02 17.69 20.87
CA MET A 513 -4.28 16.53 21.71
C MET A 513 -4.48 16.93 23.18
N HIS A 514 -4.96 16.00 24.00
CA HIS A 514 -4.86 16.17 25.45
C HIS A 514 -3.41 15.97 25.90
N GLY A 515 -2.97 16.74 26.89
CA GLY A 515 -1.63 16.65 27.44
C GLY A 515 -1.56 17.09 28.88
N SER A 516 -0.77 16.36 29.67
CA SER A 516 -0.36 16.72 31.02
C SER A 516 1.11 17.11 30.99
N PRO A 517 1.67 17.76 32.04
CA PRO A 517 3.08 18.11 32.05
C PRO A 517 3.98 16.91 31.71
N GLY A 518 4.74 17.02 30.63
CA GLY A 518 5.65 15.97 30.12
C GLY A 518 5.03 14.82 29.31
N VAL A 519 3.70 14.72 29.17
CA VAL A 519 3.02 13.55 28.58
C VAL A 519 1.84 13.96 27.69
N GLY A 520 1.76 13.39 26.49
CA GLY A 520 0.59 13.49 25.61
C GLY A 520 -0.34 12.27 25.76
N SER A 521 -1.61 12.44 25.43
CA SER A 521 -2.59 11.34 25.39
C SER A 521 -3.05 11.07 23.96
N ALA A 522 -2.93 9.81 23.52
CA ALA A 522 -3.36 9.39 22.19
C ALA A 522 -4.54 8.40 22.30
N PRO A 523 -5.73 8.72 21.76
CA PRO A 523 -6.84 7.78 21.71
C PRO A 523 -6.50 6.56 20.83
N THR A 524 -7.05 5.40 21.18
CA THR A 524 -6.90 4.17 20.39
C THR A 524 -8.26 3.66 19.93
N ASN A 525 -8.31 3.02 18.76
CA ASN A 525 -9.53 2.45 18.20
C ASN A 525 -10.10 1.39 19.16
N GLY A 526 -11.24 1.69 19.79
CA GLY A 526 -11.96 0.75 20.66
C GLY A 526 -11.30 0.49 22.02
N GLY A 527 -10.29 1.28 22.41
CA GLY A 527 -9.58 1.16 23.69
C GLY A 527 -9.47 2.50 24.42
N PRO A 528 -9.05 2.47 25.70
CA PRO A 528 -8.74 3.71 26.42
C PRO A 528 -7.59 4.47 25.74
N PRO A 529 -7.52 5.81 25.89
CA PRO A 529 -6.37 6.58 25.46
C PRO A 529 -5.09 6.08 26.13
N VAL A 530 -3.99 6.11 25.38
CA VAL A 530 -2.67 5.67 25.87
C VAL A 530 -1.75 6.88 26.06
N PRO A 531 -0.92 6.87 27.12
CA PRO A 531 0.04 7.94 27.35
C PRO A 531 1.27 7.78 26.44
N LEU A 532 1.64 8.86 25.77
CA LEU A 532 2.83 8.95 24.92
C LEU A 532 3.81 9.99 25.47
N SER A 533 5.10 9.64 25.44
CA SER A 533 6.16 10.63 25.62
C SER A 533 6.17 11.61 24.44
N GLY A 534 6.82 12.76 24.62
CA GLY A 534 7.04 13.68 23.52
C GLY A 534 7.94 13.06 22.44
N THR A 535 8.92 12.25 22.82
CA THR A 535 9.77 11.52 21.87
C THR A 535 8.96 10.57 20.99
N GLU A 536 8.05 9.78 21.57
CA GLU A 536 7.22 8.84 20.79
C GLU A 536 6.17 9.58 19.94
N THR A 537 5.68 10.72 20.41
CA THR A 537 4.83 11.61 19.62
C THR A 537 5.60 12.23 18.44
N GLY A 538 6.86 12.65 18.64
CA GLY A 538 7.75 13.09 17.57
C GLY A 538 7.99 11.99 16.54
N ARG A 539 8.24 10.75 16.97
CA ARG A 539 8.37 9.58 16.07
C ARG A 539 7.10 9.31 15.29
N TYR A 540 5.95 9.43 15.93
CA TYR A 540 4.65 9.35 15.27
C TYR A 540 4.53 10.41 14.17
N LEU A 541 4.81 11.68 14.47
CA LEU A 541 4.75 12.76 13.49
C LEU A 541 5.74 12.56 12.34
N LYS A 542 6.99 12.23 12.63
CA LYS A 542 8.06 12.00 11.63
C LYS A 542 7.71 10.94 10.60
N ARG A 543 6.87 9.95 10.96
CA ARG A 543 6.38 8.91 10.04
C ARG A 543 5.14 9.31 9.26
N ARG A 544 4.40 10.34 9.69
CA ARG A 544 3.22 10.82 8.98
C ARG A 544 3.64 11.56 7.72
N ALA A 545 3.00 11.18 6.62
CA ALA A 545 3.24 11.80 5.33
C ALA A 545 2.88 13.29 5.28
N SER A 546 1.87 13.72 6.06
CA SER A 546 1.51 15.14 6.23
C SER A 546 2.62 15.96 6.89
N PHE A 547 3.50 15.33 7.67
CA PHE A 547 4.64 15.99 8.30
C PHE A 547 5.91 15.87 7.45
N ARG A 548 6.15 14.71 6.81
CA ARG A 548 7.34 14.51 5.96
C ARG A 548 7.43 15.47 4.77
N ARG A 549 6.29 15.98 4.31
CA ARG A 549 6.20 16.99 3.23
C ARG A 549 6.17 18.42 3.72
N LEU A 550 6.06 18.61 5.03
CA LEU A 550 5.98 19.93 5.62
C LEU A 550 7.27 20.68 5.34
N ASP A 551 7.17 21.94 4.91
CA ASP A 551 8.35 22.79 4.77
C ASP A 551 9.11 22.80 6.11
N PRO A 552 10.43 22.58 6.14
CA PRO A 552 11.22 22.64 7.38
C PRO A 552 11.05 23.93 8.17
N GLU A 553 10.75 25.03 7.47
CA GLU A 553 10.52 26.36 8.04
C GLU A 553 9.06 26.59 8.46
N GLU A 554 8.14 25.63 8.29
CA GLU A 554 6.79 25.79 8.81
C GLU A 554 6.76 25.66 10.35
N PRO A 555 6.05 26.55 11.07
CA PRO A 555 5.99 26.50 12.52
C PRO A 555 5.14 25.30 12.98
N LEU A 556 5.64 24.57 13.98
CA LEU A 556 4.90 23.47 14.61
C LEU A 556 4.24 23.98 15.88
N ILE A 557 2.94 23.77 16.05
CA ILE A 557 2.22 24.24 17.25
C ILE A 557 1.55 23.07 17.98
N ALA A 558 1.69 23.04 19.30
CA ALA A 558 0.97 22.12 20.17
C ALA A 558 -0.22 22.85 20.78
N VAL A 559 -1.40 22.35 20.47
CA VAL A 559 -2.65 22.70 21.13
C VAL A 559 -2.90 21.55 22.10
N ALA A 560 -2.45 21.72 23.34
CA ALA A 560 -2.62 20.73 24.40
C ALA A 560 -2.62 21.43 25.75
N CYS A 561 -3.35 20.89 26.74
CA CYS A 561 -3.50 21.55 28.04
C CYS A 561 -2.11 21.92 28.61
N TRP A 562 -1.20 20.97 28.82
CA TRP A 562 0.12 21.29 29.37
C TRP A 562 1.25 20.87 28.41
N ALA A 563 1.49 21.66 27.37
CA ALA A 563 2.45 21.28 26.33
C ALA A 563 3.91 21.61 26.71
N ALA A 564 4.16 22.83 27.19
CA ALA A 564 5.50 23.33 27.52
C ALA A 564 5.84 23.21 29.02
N ALA A 565 4.90 22.77 29.86
CA ALA A 565 5.19 22.46 31.26
C ALA A 565 6.04 21.20 31.40
N LYS A 566 7.01 21.28 32.30
CA LYS A 566 7.86 20.17 32.71
C LYS A 566 7.11 19.28 33.73
N PRO A 567 7.28 17.95 33.67
CA PRO A 567 6.69 17.05 34.66
C PRO A 567 7.26 17.31 36.06
N GLY A 568 6.41 17.20 37.08
CA GLY A 568 6.78 17.35 38.50
C GLY A 568 5.97 16.42 39.40
N ALA A 569 6.05 16.62 40.71
CA ALA A 569 5.50 15.69 41.71
C ALA A 569 3.96 15.60 41.74
N GLU A 570 3.25 16.65 41.32
CA GLU A 570 1.78 16.73 41.34
C GLU A 570 1.23 17.11 39.96
N LEU A 571 0.05 16.56 39.63
CA LEU A 571 -0.72 16.93 38.44
C LEU A 571 -1.47 18.23 38.75
N GLY A 572 -1.09 19.33 38.10
CA GLY A 572 -1.79 20.60 38.24
C GLY A 572 -3.19 20.56 37.60
N GLY A 573 -4.21 20.98 38.35
CA GLY A 573 -5.53 21.34 37.87
C GLY A 573 -5.52 22.63 37.05
N PHE A 574 -6.69 23.04 36.53
CA PHE A 574 -6.78 24.17 35.59
C PHE A 574 -6.32 25.52 36.15
N ALA A 575 -6.49 25.73 37.45
CA ALA A 575 -6.09 26.96 38.15
C ALA A 575 -4.76 26.82 38.92
N ASP A 576 -4.12 25.65 38.89
CA ASP A 576 -2.95 25.36 39.72
C ASP A 576 -1.65 25.83 39.06
N ASP A 577 -0.62 26.09 39.86
CA ASP A 577 0.70 26.40 39.32
C ASP A 577 1.31 25.23 38.52
N ALA A 578 2.24 25.58 37.64
CA ALA A 578 3.05 24.57 36.97
C ALA A 578 3.77 23.71 38.03
N PRO A 579 3.91 22.38 37.82
CA PRO A 579 4.51 21.51 38.81
C PRO A 579 5.92 21.95 39.22
N PHE A 580 6.25 21.78 40.50
CA PHE A 580 7.63 21.97 40.96
C PHE A 580 8.57 20.91 40.35
N VAL A 581 9.69 21.38 39.77
CA VAL A 581 10.69 20.55 39.10
C VAL A 581 12.01 20.65 39.85
N PRO A 582 12.45 19.60 40.58
CA PRO A 582 13.68 19.64 41.36
C PRO A 582 14.94 19.89 40.53
N ASP A 583 15.00 19.30 39.33
CA ASP A 583 16.06 19.54 38.35
C ASP A 583 15.47 20.05 37.04
N PRO A 584 15.31 21.38 36.89
CA PRO A 584 14.75 21.94 35.68
C PRO A 584 15.68 21.79 34.47
N TRP A 585 16.96 21.50 34.63
CA TRP A 585 17.89 21.35 33.50
C TRP A 585 17.92 19.91 32.98
N GLY A 586 17.77 18.92 33.87
CA GLY A 586 17.65 17.51 33.49
C GLY A 586 16.25 17.09 33.00
N THR A 587 15.25 17.96 33.13
CA THR A 587 13.84 17.62 32.85
C THR A 587 13.30 18.37 31.64
N ALA A 588 12.88 17.62 30.62
CA ALA A 588 12.27 18.16 29.39
C ALA A 588 10.74 18.14 29.44
N SER A 589 10.10 19.21 28.95
CA SER A 589 8.65 19.25 28.72
C SER A 589 8.23 18.34 27.58
N PHE A 590 6.92 18.19 27.38
CA PHE A 590 6.38 17.37 26.28
C PHE A 590 6.82 17.91 24.92
N VAL A 591 6.66 19.21 24.66
CA VAL A 591 7.09 19.83 23.38
C VAL A 591 8.60 19.90 23.22
N GLN A 592 9.38 19.99 24.31
CA GLN A 592 10.84 19.88 24.23
C GLN A 592 11.27 18.51 23.73
N GLN A 593 10.69 17.43 24.25
CA GLN A 593 11.00 16.08 23.78
C GLN A 593 10.60 15.88 22.31
N ILE A 594 9.48 16.48 21.86
CA ILE A 594 9.08 16.46 20.44
C ILE A 594 10.09 17.24 19.58
N SER A 595 10.43 18.46 19.99
CA SER A 595 11.38 19.36 19.31
C SER A 595 12.72 18.65 19.08
N ASN A 596 13.27 18.02 20.12
CA ASN A 596 14.53 17.27 20.05
C ASN A 596 14.46 16.06 19.09
N GLU A 597 13.34 15.33 19.05
CA GLU A 597 13.18 14.17 18.16
C GLU A 597 12.98 14.58 16.68
N LEU A 598 12.32 15.72 16.46
CA LEU A 598 12.06 16.26 15.12
C LEU A 598 13.20 17.12 14.58
N ASP A 599 14.10 17.60 15.45
CA ASP A 599 15.11 18.62 15.16
C ASP A 599 14.46 19.90 14.59
N ARG A 600 13.37 20.34 15.24
CA ARG A 600 12.55 21.48 14.79
C ARG A 600 11.99 22.32 15.92
N ASP A 601 11.87 23.61 15.65
CA ASP A 601 11.17 24.58 16.48
C ASP A 601 9.70 24.17 16.73
N PHE A 602 9.28 24.19 17.99
CA PHE A 602 7.95 23.77 18.40
C PHE A 602 7.34 24.74 19.43
N TYR A 603 6.18 25.29 19.14
CA TYR A 603 5.48 26.21 20.03
C TYR A 603 4.48 25.46 20.90
N GLY A 604 4.38 25.83 22.18
CA GLY A 604 3.39 25.24 23.07
C GLY A 604 3.09 26.10 24.29
N PRO A 605 1.89 25.95 24.86
CA PRO A 605 1.51 26.68 26.05
C PRO A 605 2.11 26.06 27.32
N SER A 606 2.60 26.90 28.22
CA SER A 606 3.20 26.51 29.51
C SER A 606 2.16 26.18 30.59
N ARG A 607 0.89 26.54 30.35
CA ARG A 607 -0.28 26.25 31.19
C ARG A 607 -1.44 25.77 30.32
N VAL A 608 -2.53 25.39 30.96
CA VAL A 608 -3.74 24.85 30.32
C VAL A 608 -4.18 25.71 29.15
N HIS A 609 -4.00 25.17 27.95
CA HIS A 609 -4.57 25.72 26.73
C HIS A 609 -6.07 25.55 26.70
N VAL A 610 -6.76 26.61 26.29
CA VAL A 610 -8.19 26.59 26.04
C VAL A 610 -8.48 27.06 24.63
N THR A 611 -9.51 26.45 24.07
CA THR A 611 -9.98 26.78 22.73
C THR A 611 -11.49 26.96 22.78
N GLY A 612 -11.98 28.14 22.38
CA GLY A 612 -13.40 28.48 22.37
C GLY A 612 -13.67 29.70 23.25
N GLY A 613 -13.98 30.84 22.62
CA GLY A 613 -14.44 32.05 23.31
C GLY A 613 -15.97 32.11 23.38
N ALA A 614 -16.50 33.22 23.88
CA ALA A 614 -17.94 33.51 23.87
C ALA A 614 -18.56 33.22 22.49
N ALA A 615 -19.76 32.63 22.48
CA ALA A 615 -20.43 32.11 21.29
C ALA A 615 -20.20 32.96 20.02
N GLY A 616 -19.44 32.41 19.07
CA GLY A 616 -19.21 33.01 17.74
C GLY A 616 -17.80 33.54 17.47
N LYS A 617 -16.85 33.48 18.41
CA LYS A 617 -15.42 33.71 18.13
C LYS A 617 -14.55 32.57 18.68
N PRO A 618 -13.81 31.86 17.83
CA PRO A 618 -12.81 30.91 18.30
C PRO A 618 -11.61 31.71 18.80
N GLU A 619 -11.38 31.67 20.11
CA GLU A 619 -10.23 32.27 20.78
C GLU A 619 -9.24 31.15 21.18
N SER A 620 -7.94 31.39 20.99
CA SER A 620 -6.87 30.59 21.58
C SER A 620 -6.50 31.23 22.91
N GLY A 621 -6.60 30.50 24.02
CA GLY A 621 -6.31 31.04 25.34
C GLY A 621 -5.35 30.18 26.14
N VAL A 622 -4.74 30.78 27.15
CA VAL A 622 -3.96 30.09 28.18
C VAL A 622 -4.52 30.50 29.54
N TYR A 623 -4.92 29.54 30.37
CA TYR A 623 -5.40 29.86 31.71
C TYR A 623 -4.28 30.46 32.59
N THR A 624 -4.64 31.48 33.36
CA THR A 624 -3.83 31.96 34.48
C THR A 624 -3.85 30.95 35.64
N ASN A 625 -3.06 31.15 36.70
CA ASN A 625 -3.33 30.47 37.97
C ASN A 625 -4.50 31.13 38.72
N ALA A 626 -4.88 30.54 39.85
CA ALA A 626 -5.89 31.08 40.76
C ALA A 626 -5.56 32.49 41.31
N GLU A 627 -4.29 32.89 41.26
CA GLU A 627 -3.81 34.23 41.65
C GLU A 627 -3.77 35.22 40.47
N GLY A 628 -4.16 34.80 39.27
CA GLY A 628 -4.12 35.61 38.05
C GLY A 628 -2.75 35.71 37.38
N VAL A 629 -1.78 34.87 37.77
CA VAL A 629 -0.46 34.81 37.12
C VAL A 629 -0.60 34.20 35.73
N PRO A 630 -0.21 34.92 34.66
CA PRO A 630 -0.40 34.46 33.28
C PRO A 630 0.52 33.29 32.93
N GLY A 631 0.08 32.52 31.94
CA GLY A 631 0.91 31.54 31.27
C GLY A 631 1.69 32.16 30.11
N THR A 632 2.38 31.31 29.36
CA THR A 632 3.10 31.70 28.16
C THR A 632 2.79 30.73 27.02
N PHE A 633 2.95 31.20 25.79
CA PHE A 633 2.90 30.36 24.59
C PHE A 633 4.24 30.51 23.86
N ASP A 634 5.20 29.67 24.25
CA ASP A 634 6.61 29.89 23.95
C ASP A 634 7.15 28.94 22.89
N LEU A 635 8.20 29.42 22.23
CA LEU A 635 9.02 28.65 21.32
C LEU A 635 9.97 27.74 22.10
N THR A 636 9.96 26.45 21.73
CA THR A 636 10.94 25.46 22.17
C THR A 636 11.85 25.07 21.00
N ARG A 637 13.16 24.92 21.28
CA ARG A 637 14.20 24.61 20.29
C ARG A 637 14.92 23.30 20.64
N PRO A 638 15.40 22.52 19.64
CA PRO A 638 16.01 21.22 19.86
C PRO A 638 17.30 21.22 20.69
#